data_AF-A0A2D0KQB0-F1
#
_entry.id   AF-A0A2D0KQB0-F1
#
_cell.length_a   1.000
_cell.length_b   1.000
_cell.length_c   1.000
_cell.angle_alpha   90.00
_cell.angle_beta   90.00
_cell.angle_gamma   90.00
#
_symmetry.space_group_name_H-M   'P 1'
#
loop_
_entity.id
_entity.type
_entity.pdbx_description
1 polymer ?
#
loop_
_entity_poly.entity_id
_entity_poly.type
_entity_poly.pdbx_seq_one_letter_code
_entity_poly.pdbx_strand_id
1 'polypeptide(L)'
;MRAYTPQNKPSAAEIQVEPRFNNTIDLTGLSSDRYYPVWWRFPHNDSGANPWLTIHRNYAKNRGDKNPFGKDVTHLAGLLLQMEGGDTRWGGDAQYLNIKRIRQTYRNTVKNIRYAMMSIARPIDDKYPLYEGVKSGDIVQSPVFSGCYLRGGLTYHVTSNFSDIHYSREDGEVEAHQSIQPYNNFEIKWMVKSYAIDDPQLGSEYDDTVLPYAHDYAETINLAKNAYPKTGGKIEGKVDVTSDIEATGWIGGKELWERKPNGEWVRAYTPQNKPSAADIGALPITGGQVAGNVDATGWVGGKELWERKSDGGWVRAYTPQNKPSAAEIQVEPRFNNTIDLTGLSSDRYYPVWWRFPHNDSGANPWLTIHRNYAKNRGDKNPFGKDVTHLAGLLLQMEGGDTRWGGDAQYLNIKRIRQTYRNTVKNIRYAMMSIARPIDDKYPLYEGVKSGDIVQSPVFSGCYLRGGLTYHVTSNFSDIHYSREDGEVEAHQSIQPYNNFEIKWMVKSYAIDDPQLGSEYDDTVLPYAHDYAETINLAKNAYPKTGGKIEGKVDVTSDIEATGWIGGKELWERRTDGSWVRAATLDDITANKSTAQKEPNGWWKCGDTGMIIQWGVVHGRSGTTNVSLPIPFPTTGAMAVGTVYKAIHYGDDDVSSSVMLVDNSTLRVTIDYNLPTAWIAIGY
;
A
#
# COMPACT_ATOMS: atom_id res chain seq x y z
N MET A 1 -24.04 -48.30 36.98
CA MET A 1 -22.86 -47.98 36.13
C MET A 1 -22.67 -46.48 36.14
N ARG A 2 -21.46 -46.04 36.44
CA ARG A 2 -21.09 -44.64 36.70
C ARG A 2 -21.22 -43.79 35.44
N ALA A 3 -21.88 -42.65 35.57
CA ALA A 3 -21.86 -41.57 34.60
C ALA A 3 -20.44 -41.01 34.51
N TYR A 4 -19.88 -41.02 33.30
CA TYR A 4 -18.65 -40.31 32.95
C TYR A 4 -18.98 -38.83 32.80
N THR A 5 -18.42 -38.01 33.68
CA THR A 5 -18.39 -36.56 33.58
C THR A 5 -17.43 -36.12 32.47
N PRO A 6 -17.75 -35.09 31.68
CA PRO A 6 -16.83 -34.56 30.66
C PRO A 6 -15.67 -33.81 31.33
N GLN A 7 -14.50 -34.44 31.36
CA GLN A 7 -13.21 -33.74 31.45
C GLN A 7 -12.90 -33.09 30.10
N ASN A 8 -12.23 -31.94 30.17
CA ASN A 8 -11.75 -31.07 29.08
C ASN A 8 -12.72 -29.96 28.63
N LYS A 9 -13.10 -29.08 29.57
CA LYS A 9 -13.24 -27.65 29.25
C LYS A 9 -11.85 -27.02 29.34
N PRO A 10 -11.42 -26.18 28.39
CA PRO A 10 -10.25 -25.33 28.59
C PRO A 10 -10.48 -24.45 29.82
N SER A 11 -9.45 -24.29 30.65
CA SER A 11 -9.53 -23.45 31.84
C SER A 11 -9.59 -21.97 31.43
N ALA A 12 -10.34 -21.15 32.17
CA ALA A 12 -10.42 -19.71 31.94
C ALA A 12 -9.08 -18.95 32.11
N ALA A 13 -8.00 -19.66 32.46
CA ALA A 13 -6.63 -19.14 32.49
C ALA A 13 -6.02 -18.95 31.08
N GLU A 14 -6.71 -19.35 30.01
CA GLU A 14 -6.25 -19.19 28.62
C GLU A 14 -6.92 -18.03 27.86
N ILE A 15 -7.71 -17.20 28.54
CA ILE A 15 -8.37 -16.04 27.92
C ILE A 15 -7.70 -14.77 28.45
N GLN A 16 -6.74 -14.24 27.68
CA GLN A 16 -6.42 -12.80 27.75
C GLN A 16 -7.69 -12.05 27.34
N VAL A 17 -8.39 -11.43 28.30
CA VAL A 17 -9.53 -10.56 28.01
C VAL A 17 -8.98 -9.15 27.89
N GLU A 18 -8.93 -8.65 26.67
CA GLU A 18 -8.63 -7.24 26.41
C GLU A 18 -9.85 -6.38 26.81
N PRO A 19 -9.66 -5.29 27.59
CA PRO A 19 -10.76 -4.39 27.94
C PRO A 19 -11.38 -3.79 26.68
N ARG A 20 -12.70 -3.61 26.67
CA ARG A 20 -13.43 -2.93 25.58
C ARG A 20 -14.30 -1.82 26.15
N PHE A 21 -14.06 -0.59 25.70
CA PHE A 21 -14.81 0.61 26.04
C PHE A 21 -15.67 1.02 24.85
N ASN A 22 -16.95 1.30 25.10
CA ASN A 22 -17.90 1.76 24.10
C ASN A 22 -18.34 3.19 24.44
N ASN A 23 -18.03 4.14 23.58
CA ASN A 23 -18.37 5.55 23.72
C ASN A 23 -19.27 5.99 22.55
N THR A 24 -20.03 7.07 22.77
CA THR A 24 -20.82 7.71 21.70
C THR A 24 -20.38 9.16 21.57
N ILE A 25 -20.02 9.54 20.34
CA ILE A 25 -19.74 10.92 19.97
C ILE A 25 -20.99 11.45 19.26
N ASP A 26 -21.77 12.29 19.96
CA ASP A 26 -22.95 12.90 19.38
C ASP A 26 -22.61 14.30 18.87
N LEU A 27 -22.63 14.50 17.54
CA LEU A 27 -22.48 15.80 16.88
C LEU A 27 -23.80 16.24 16.23
N THR A 28 -24.94 15.63 16.59
CA THR A 28 -26.25 16.03 16.04
C THR A 28 -26.65 17.43 16.49
N GLY A 29 -27.36 18.15 15.62
CA GLY A 29 -27.70 19.56 15.82
C GLY A 29 -26.59 20.56 15.49
N LEU A 30 -25.39 20.08 15.17
CA LEU A 30 -24.28 20.90 14.67
C LEU A 30 -24.29 20.96 13.14
N SER A 31 -23.60 21.94 12.56
CA SER A 31 -23.56 22.13 11.10
C SER A 31 -22.93 20.93 10.41
N SER A 32 -23.60 20.43 9.36
CA SER A 32 -23.11 19.31 8.56
C SER A 32 -22.14 19.72 7.45
N ASP A 33 -21.86 21.02 7.33
CA ASP A 33 -20.82 21.62 6.48
C ASP A 33 -19.53 21.90 7.27
N ARG A 34 -19.41 21.33 8.47
CA ARG A 34 -18.24 21.47 9.34
C ARG A 34 -17.75 20.12 9.85
N TYR A 35 -16.47 20.10 10.19
CA TYR A 35 -15.76 18.99 10.81
C TYR A 35 -15.35 19.38 12.23
N TYR A 36 -15.70 18.55 13.20
CA TYR A 36 -15.49 18.78 14.63
C TYR A 36 -14.36 17.89 15.18
N PRO A 37 -13.52 18.41 16.09
CA PRO A 37 -12.35 17.69 16.58
C PRO A 37 -12.73 16.53 17.50
N VAL A 38 -12.07 15.40 17.29
CA VAL A 38 -12.07 14.23 18.16
C VAL A 38 -10.61 13.86 18.42
N TRP A 39 -10.22 13.76 19.67
CA TRP A 39 -8.84 13.50 20.05
C TRP A 39 -8.76 12.47 21.17
N TRP A 40 -7.66 11.74 21.22
CA TRP A 40 -7.48 10.67 22.18
C TRP A 40 -6.01 10.45 22.49
N ARG A 41 -5.75 9.80 23.62
CA ARG A 41 -4.41 9.40 24.04
C ARG A 41 -4.28 7.90 23.93
N PHE A 42 -3.33 7.43 23.12
CA PHE A 42 -2.94 6.03 23.19
C PHE A 42 -2.22 5.77 24.52
N PRO A 43 -2.58 4.73 25.27
CA PRO A 43 -1.87 4.38 26.49
C PRO A 43 -0.48 3.81 26.16
N HIS A 44 0.40 3.85 27.16
CA HIS A 44 1.67 3.14 27.16
C HIS A 44 1.44 1.63 27.01
N ASN A 45 2.36 0.92 26.35
CA ASN A 45 2.20 -0.50 26.01
C ASN A 45 2.78 -1.41 27.11
N ASP A 46 2.71 -1.00 28.37
CA ASP A 46 3.25 -1.74 29.53
C ASP A 46 2.61 -3.13 29.71
N SER A 47 1.46 -3.38 29.09
CA SER A 47 0.68 -4.62 29.20
C SER A 47 0.75 -5.54 27.96
N GLY A 48 1.45 -5.13 26.91
CA GLY A 48 1.73 -5.96 25.72
C GLY A 48 0.58 -6.12 24.71
N ALA A 49 -0.54 -5.42 24.86
CA ALA A 49 -1.62 -5.36 23.87
C ALA A 49 -1.62 -4.00 23.17
N ASN A 50 -1.55 -3.99 21.83
CA ASN A 50 -1.55 -2.75 21.06
C ASN A 50 -2.86 -1.98 21.24
N PRO A 51 -2.81 -0.70 21.61
CA PRO A 51 -3.98 0.16 21.63
C PRO A 51 -4.71 0.19 20.28
N TRP A 52 -6.03 0.03 20.29
CA TRP A 52 -6.86 0.10 19.10
C TRP A 52 -8.13 0.89 19.34
N LEU A 53 -8.62 1.48 18.25
CA LEU A 53 -9.77 2.36 18.20
C LEU A 53 -10.57 2.10 16.92
N THR A 54 -11.87 1.89 17.06
CA THR A 54 -12.82 1.78 15.97
C THR A 54 -13.88 2.88 16.10
N ILE A 55 -13.99 3.75 15.10
CA ILE A 55 -15.07 4.74 14.99
C ILE A 55 -15.99 4.28 13.86
N HIS A 56 -17.27 4.12 14.14
CA HIS A 56 -18.23 3.63 13.16
C HIS A 56 -19.58 4.33 13.28
N ARG A 57 -20.34 4.33 12.18
CA ARG A 57 -21.77 4.68 12.20
C ARG A 57 -22.51 4.05 11.04
N ASN A 58 -23.77 3.74 11.28
CA ASN A 58 -24.72 3.31 10.28
C ASN A 58 -25.23 4.50 9.46
N TYR A 59 -25.37 4.32 8.14
CA TYR A 59 -25.85 5.36 7.22
C TYR A 59 -27.28 5.85 7.51
N ALA A 60 -28.11 5.01 8.12
CA ALA A 60 -29.49 5.32 8.48
C ALA A 60 -29.61 5.99 9.85
N LYS A 61 -28.51 6.05 10.62
CA LYS A 61 -28.49 6.69 11.94
C LYS A 61 -28.80 8.17 11.78
N ASN A 62 -29.69 8.68 12.65
CA ASN A 62 -30.15 10.08 12.68
C ASN A 62 -31.17 10.46 11.58
N ARG A 63 -31.79 9.49 10.90
CA ARG A 63 -33.00 9.71 10.08
C ARG A 63 -34.20 10.18 10.93
N GLY A 64 -35.14 10.88 10.31
CA GLY A 64 -36.37 11.35 10.96
C GLY A 64 -36.19 12.72 11.60
N ASP A 65 -36.40 12.84 12.91
CA ASP A 65 -36.46 14.17 13.55
C ASP A 65 -35.15 14.95 13.52
N LYS A 66 -34.00 14.27 13.33
CA LYS A 66 -32.67 14.90 13.32
C LYS A 66 -32.21 15.36 11.92
N ASN A 67 -32.66 14.71 10.83
CA ASN A 67 -32.38 14.95 9.40
C ASN A 67 -31.28 16.00 9.07
N PRO A 68 -29.99 15.68 9.33
CA PRO A 68 -28.89 16.66 9.25
C PRO A 68 -28.53 17.12 7.83
N PHE A 69 -29.12 16.49 6.82
CA PHE A 69 -28.92 16.81 5.40
C PHE A 69 -30.23 17.16 4.68
N GLY A 70 -31.32 17.40 5.42
CA GLY A 70 -32.65 17.67 4.88
C GLY A 70 -33.58 16.45 4.91
N LYS A 71 -34.89 16.72 4.81
CA LYS A 71 -35.95 15.71 5.04
C LYS A 71 -36.07 14.67 3.92
N ASP A 72 -35.57 15.00 2.74
CA ASP A 72 -35.64 14.15 1.55
C ASP A 72 -34.41 13.24 1.39
N VAL A 73 -33.41 13.37 2.27
CA VAL A 73 -32.19 12.54 2.21
C VAL A 73 -32.42 11.23 2.94
N THR A 74 -32.56 10.15 2.15
CA THR A 74 -32.70 8.80 2.68
C THR A 74 -31.36 8.26 3.17
N HIS A 75 -30.27 8.32 2.39
CA HIS A 75 -28.97 7.79 2.80
C HIS A 75 -28.08 8.90 3.36
N LEU A 76 -27.77 8.90 4.67
CA LEU A 76 -27.05 10.02 5.31
C LEU A 76 -25.53 9.87 5.14
N ALA A 77 -24.85 8.99 5.89
CA ALA A 77 -23.44 8.64 5.67
C ALA A 77 -22.99 7.43 6.50
N GLY A 78 -22.29 6.47 5.90
CA GLY A 78 -21.69 5.34 6.63
C GLY A 78 -20.21 5.57 6.93
N LEU A 79 -19.71 5.13 8.09
CA LEU A 79 -18.28 5.14 8.43
C LEU A 79 -17.87 3.83 9.09
N LEU A 80 -16.72 3.30 8.67
CA LEU A 80 -15.91 2.38 9.45
C LEU A 80 -14.46 2.86 9.39
N LEU A 81 -13.93 3.33 10.51
CA LEU A 81 -12.53 3.69 10.70
C LEU A 81 -11.95 2.81 11.80
N GLN A 82 -10.90 2.05 11.47
CA GLN A 82 -10.17 1.23 12.42
C GLN A 82 -8.71 1.66 12.44
N MET A 83 -8.20 1.87 13.65
CA MET A 83 -6.85 2.34 13.89
C MET A 83 -6.21 1.51 14.99
N GLU A 84 -4.90 1.35 14.86
CA GLU A 84 -4.02 0.95 15.96
C GLU A 84 -3.01 2.07 16.19
N GLY A 85 -2.53 2.18 17.42
CA GLY A 85 -1.44 3.08 17.71
C GLY A 85 -0.69 2.67 18.96
N GLY A 86 0.35 3.42 19.28
CA GLY A 86 1.17 3.23 20.47
C GLY A 86 1.63 4.58 20.99
N ASP A 87 1.41 4.78 22.28
CA ASP A 87 1.86 5.94 23.07
C ASP A 87 1.58 7.32 22.43
N THR A 88 2.15 8.36 23.02
CA THR A 88 2.12 9.76 22.59
C THR A 88 3.52 10.17 22.13
N ARG A 89 3.66 11.30 21.43
CA ARG A 89 4.99 11.79 21.00
C ARG A 89 5.93 12.15 22.15
N TRP A 90 5.37 12.47 23.31
CA TRP A 90 6.13 12.69 24.54
C TRP A 90 6.32 11.43 25.38
N GLY A 91 5.81 10.29 24.90
CA GLY A 91 5.92 9.00 25.55
C GLY A 91 7.22 8.27 25.24
N GLY A 92 7.58 7.32 26.10
CA GLY A 92 8.82 6.55 26.01
C GLY A 92 8.71 5.27 25.17
N ASP A 93 7.50 4.84 24.80
CA ASP A 93 7.26 3.62 24.03
C ASP A 93 7.25 3.86 22.51
N ALA A 94 6.99 2.79 21.73
CA ALA A 94 6.84 2.86 20.29
C ALA A 94 5.70 3.80 19.87
N GLN A 95 6.07 4.87 19.16
CA GLN A 95 5.19 5.97 18.76
C GLN A 95 4.63 5.79 17.35
N TYR A 96 3.35 5.44 17.23
CA TYR A 96 2.73 5.28 15.91
C TYR A 96 1.20 5.41 15.94
N LEU A 97 0.63 5.71 14.78
CA LEU A 97 -0.79 5.51 14.46
C LEU A 97 -0.84 4.90 13.07
N ASN A 98 -1.42 3.72 12.97
CA ASN A 98 -1.65 3.03 11.72
C ASN A 98 -3.16 2.95 11.46
N ILE A 99 -3.56 3.37 10.26
CA ILE A 99 -4.94 3.18 9.81
C ILE A 99 -5.05 1.75 9.29
N LYS A 100 -5.70 0.89 10.08
CA LYS A 100 -6.01 -0.48 9.68
C LYS A 100 -7.04 -0.54 8.59
N ARG A 101 -8.03 0.36 8.60
CA ARG A 101 -9.08 0.40 7.59
C ARG A 101 -9.81 1.73 7.67
N ILE A 102 -10.18 2.26 6.52
CA ILE A 102 -11.12 3.37 6.41
C ILE A 102 -12.08 3.08 5.26
N ARG A 103 -13.38 3.22 5.52
CA ARG A 103 -14.41 3.14 4.48
C ARG A 103 -15.55 4.09 4.78
N GLN A 104 -15.96 4.83 3.77
CA GLN A 104 -17.01 5.83 3.86
C GLN A 104 -18.05 5.59 2.78
N THR A 105 -19.33 5.58 3.13
CA THR A 105 -20.41 5.36 2.16
C THR A 105 -21.30 6.60 2.10
N TYR A 106 -21.74 6.97 0.89
CA TYR A 106 -22.60 8.11 0.56
C TYR A 106 -21.96 9.49 0.73
N ARG A 107 -21.27 9.75 1.85
CA ARG A 107 -20.62 11.03 2.15
C ARG A 107 -19.38 10.83 3.01
N ASN A 108 -18.38 11.68 2.81
CA ASN A 108 -17.23 11.74 3.69
C ASN A 108 -17.65 12.26 5.07
N THR A 109 -17.14 11.59 6.10
CA THR A 109 -17.47 11.78 7.52
C THR A 109 -16.25 11.95 8.42
N VAL A 110 -15.05 11.58 7.96
CA VAL A 110 -13.81 11.80 8.70
C VAL A 110 -12.76 12.47 7.82
N LYS A 111 -11.99 13.39 8.42
CA LYS A 111 -10.81 14.02 7.81
C LYS A 111 -9.66 14.12 8.82
N ASN A 112 -8.47 14.29 8.29
CA ASN A 112 -7.27 14.70 9.04
C ASN A 112 -6.94 13.81 10.26
N ILE A 113 -6.97 12.49 10.06
CA ILE A 113 -6.51 11.49 11.03
C ILE A 113 -4.99 11.64 11.19
N ARG A 114 -4.52 11.91 12.41
CA ARG A 114 -3.10 12.13 12.71
C ARG A 114 -2.69 11.53 14.03
N TYR A 115 -1.46 11.01 14.07
CA TYR A 115 -0.81 10.60 15.32
C TYR A 115 -0.62 11.76 16.30
N ALA A 116 -0.43 12.98 15.78
CA ALA A 116 -0.38 14.20 16.56
C ALA A 116 -1.50 15.15 16.10
N MET A 117 -2.46 15.39 16.99
CA MET A 117 -3.68 16.14 16.72
C MET A 117 -3.34 17.55 16.27
N MET A 118 -3.98 18.00 15.19
CA MET A 118 -3.84 19.38 14.72
C MET A 118 -4.43 20.33 15.77
N SER A 119 -3.64 21.31 16.21
CA SER A 119 -3.98 22.22 17.29
C SER A 119 -3.52 23.64 17.00
N ILE A 120 -4.04 24.62 17.72
CA ILE A 120 -3.66 26.03 17.67
C ILE A 120 -2.91 26.34 18.96
N ALA A 121 -1.71 26.90 18.83
CA ALA A 121 -0.91 27.28 19.99
C ALA A 121 -1.47 28.55 20.65
N ARG A 122 -1.69 28.52 21.96
CA ARG A 122 -2.05 29.68 22.79
C ARG A 122 -1.13 29.78 24.03
N PRO A 123 -0.85 30.99 24.53
CA PRO A 123 -0.17 31.17 25.81
C PRO A 123 -1.10 30.78 26.96
N ILE A 124 -0.50 30.42 28.10
CA ILE A 124 -1.26 30.12 29.32
C ILE A 124 -1.36 31.37 30.16
N ASP A 125 -0.23 31.97 30.53
CA ASP A 125 -0.15 33.22 31.29
C ASP A 125 0.95 34.19 30.83
N ASP A 126 1.57 33.94 29.66
CA ASP A 126 2.61 34.75 29.02
C ASP A 126 3.91 34.89 29.85
N LYS A 127 4.12 34.04 30.88
CA LYS A 127 5.36 34.08 31.68
C LYS A 127 6.54 33.36 31.01
N TYR A 128 6.25 32.43 30.11
CA TYR A 128 7.24 31.62 29.40
C TYR A 128 7.03 31.73 27.89
N PRO A 129 8.07 31.54 27.06
CA PRO A 129 7.88 31.44 25.62
C PRO A 129 7.07 30.19 25.27
N LEU A 130 6.40 30.22 24.11
CA LEU A 130 5.64 29.05 23.63
C LEU A 130 6.57 27.90 23.26
N TYR A 131 6.10 26.67 23.50
CA TYR A 131 6.83 25.43 23.16
C TYR A 131 7.38 25.44 21.73
N GLU A 132 8.65 25.03 21.55
CA GLU A 132 9.38 25.04 20.27
C GLU A 132 9.47 26.42 19.58
N GLY A 133 9.23 27.52 20.31
CA GLY A 133 9.35 28.88 19.77
C GLY A 133 8.24 29.27 18.79
N VAL A 134 7.12 28.54 18.78
CA VAL A 134 5.95 28.86 17.96
C VAL A 134 5.29 30.17 18.41
N LYS A 135 4.43 30.76 17.57
CA LYS A 135 3.68 31.98 17.91
C LYS A 135 2.24 31.65 18.25
N SER A 136 1.63 32.49 19.09
CA SER A 136 0.20 32.37 19.39
C SER A 136 -0.61 32.46 18.11
N GLY A 137 -1.43 31.43 17.84
CA GLY A 137 -2.24 31.31 16.62
C GLY A 137 -1.66 30.40 15.56
N ASP A 138 -0.41 29.96 15.71
CA ASP A 138 0.18 28.99 14.80
C ASP A 138 -0.54 27.64 14.89
N ILE A 139 -0.72 27.00 13.72
CA ILE A 139 -1.21 25.62 13.64
C ILE A 139 -0.04 24.68 13.94
N VAL A 140 -0.14 23.96 15.05
CA VAL A 140 0.88 23.06 15.58
C VAL A 140 0.33 21.65 15.73
N GLN A 141 1.21 20.70 16.03
CA GLN A 141 0.84 19.32 16.30
C GLN A 141 0.92 19.07 17.81
N SER A 142 -0.19 18.63 18.41
CA SER A 142 -0.20 18.25 19.83
C SER A 142 0.63 16.98 20.03
N PRO A 143 1.66 16.99 20.89
CA PRO A 143 2.46 15.80 21.15
C PRO A 143 1.77 14.81 22.09
N VAL A 144 0.66 15.22 22.73
CA VAL A 144 -0.03 14.44 23.77
C VAL A 144 -1.19 13.63 23.20
N PHE A 145 -1.83 14.11 22.14
CA PHE A 145 -3.02 13.48 21.60
C PHE A 145 -2.87 13.14 20.13
N SER A 146 -3.35 11.96 19.76
CA SER A 146 -3.77 11.67 18.39
C SER A 146 -5.17 12.21 18.16
N GLY A 147 -5.58 12.35 16.91
CA GLY A 147 -6.93 12.81 16.64
C GLY A 147 -7.34 12.76 15.19
N CYS A 148 -8.61 13.08 14.97
CA CYS A 148 -9.22 13.26 13.66
C CYS A 148 -10.33 14.30 13.77
N TYR A 149 -10.96 14.62 12.64
CA TYR A 149 -12.14 15.45 12.63
C TYR A 149 -13.33 14.70 12.03
N LEU A 150 -14.45 14.72 12.74
CA LEU A 150 -15.69 14.06 12.34
C LEU A 150 -16.73 15.08 11.86
N ARG A 151 -17.48 14.72 10.81
CA ARG A 151 -18.49 15.60 10.23
C ARG A 151 -19.65 15.86 11.19
N GLY A 152 -20.04 17.13 11.32
CA GLY A 152 -21.15 17.56 12.16
C GLY A 152 -22.52 17.09 11.67
N GLY A 153 -23.52 17.19 12.53
CA GLY A 153 -24.89 16.73 12.28
C GLY A 153 -25.09 15.23 12.51
N LEU A 154 -24.04 14.49 12.86
CA LEU A 154 -24.05 13.03 12.86
C LEU A 154 -23.68 12.45 14.23
N THR A 155 -24.20 11.27 14.55
CA THR A 155 -23.75 10.48 15.72
C THR A 155 -22.79 9.39 15.27
N TYR A 156 -21.71 9.20 16.03
CA TYR A 156 -20.69 8.19 15.84
C TYR A 156 -20.57 7.30 17.08
N HIS A 157 -20.30 6.02 16.86
CA HIS A 157 -20.06 5.04 17.89
C HIS A 157 -18.57 4.68 17.89
N VAL A 158 -18.01 4.60 19.09
CA VAL A 158 -16.58 4.41 19.28
C VAL A 158 -16.35 3.19 20.15
N THR A 159 -15.54 2.26 19.68
CA THR A 159 -15.13 1.08 20.43
C THR A 159 -13.61 1.04 20.49
N SER A 160 -13.04 0.87 21.67
CA SER A 160 -11.59 0.89 21.89
C SER A 160 -11.19 -0.01 23.04
N ASN A 161 -9.90 -0.33 23.15
CA ASN A 161 -9.35 -0.99 24.35
C ASN A 161 -8.83 0.00 25.42
N PHE A 162 -9.04 1.30 25.21
CA PHE A 162 -8.74 2.39 26.15
C PHE A 162 -9.89 3.39 26.21
N SER A 163 -9.99 4.18 27.29
CA SER A 163 -11.13 5.08 27.54
C SER A 163 -10.86 6.57 27.28
N ASP A 164 -9.59 6.97 27.08
CA ASP A 164 -9.17 8.39 27.00
C ASP A 164 -9.47 9.02 25.62
N ILE A 165 -10.76 9.19 25.32
CA ILE A 165 -11.29 9.70 24.04
C ILE A 165 -12.19 10.90 24.31
N HIS A 166 -11.90 12.01 23.63
CA HIS A 166 -12.53 13.32 23.81
C HIS A 166 -13.06 13.87 22.49
N TYR A 167 -14.06 14.74 22.57
CA TYR A 167 -14.57 15.49 21.42
C TYR A 167 -15.14 16.83 21.86
N SER A 168 -15.19 17.79 20.93
CA SER A 168 -15.84 19.08 21.16
C SER A 168 -16.99 19.31 20.19
N ARG A 169 -18.06 19.93 20.70
CA ARG A 169 -19.22 20.39 19.95
C ARG A 169 -19.18 21.90 19.65
N GLU A 170 -18.17 22.60 20.14
CA GLU A 170 -18.07 24.05 20.01
C GLU A 170 -17.45 24.44 18.66
N ASP A 171 -17.92 25.56 18.10
CA ASP A 171 -17.35 26.12 16.86
C ASP A 171 -16.09 26.96 17.11
N GLY A 172 -15.90 27.41 18.36
CA GLY A 172 -14.74 28.16 18.81
C GLY A 172 -13.54 27.28 19.16
N GLU A 173 -12.48 27.93 19.65
CA GLU A 173 -11.30 27.25 20.18
C GLU A 173 -11.58 26.66 21.55
N VAL A 174 -11.35 25.35 21.68
CA VAL A 174 -11.50 24.57 22.92
C VAL A 174 -10.14 24.04 23.34
N GLU A 175 -9.83 24.17 24.63
CA GLU A 175 -8.60 23.64 25.19
C GLU A 175 -8.63 22.11 25.17
N ALA A 176 -7.72 21.49 24.43
CA ALA A 176 -7.51 20.04 24.48
C ALA A 176 -6.49 19.69 25.58
N HIS A 177 -5.41 20.46 25.68
CA HIS A 177 -4.37 20.27 26.68
C HIS A 177 -3.62 21.56 26.99
N GLN A 178 -2.99 21.63 28.15
CA GLN A 178 -2.05 22.69 28.51
C GLN A 178 -0.83 22.13 29.25
N SER A 179 0.34 22.74 29.03
CA SER A 179 1.57 22.39 29.74
C SER A 179 2.37 23.65 30.10
N ILE A 180 2.80 23.75 31.35
CA ILE A 180 3.76 24.76 31.83
C ILE A 180 4.96 23.99 32.38
N GLN A 181 6.16 24.25 31.85
CA GLN A 181 7.38 23.66 32.35
C GLN A 181 8.40 24.76 32.68
N PRO A 182 8.44 25.26 33.93
CA PRO A 182 9.36 26.30 34.35
C PRO A 182 10.83 25.92 34.14
N TYR A 183 11.17 24.63 34.34
CA TYR A 183 12.53 24.12 34.18
C TYR A 183 12.99 24.12 32.71
N ASN A 184 12.09 23.76 31.79
CA ASN A 184 12.36 23.75 30.35
C ASN A 184 12.02 25.09 29.69
N ASN A 185 11.66 26.10 30.50
CA ASN A 185 11.35 27.47 30.09
C ASN A 185 10.33 27.55 28.95
N PHE A 186 9.20 26.84 29.05
CA PHE A 186 8.10 26.96 28.08
C PHE A 186 6.71 26.83 28.71
N GLU A 187 5.73 27.39 28.01
CA GLU A 187 4.30 27.13 28.21
C GLU A 187 3.60 26.86 26.88
N ILE A 188 2.44 26.20 26.88
CA ILE A 188 1.58 26.11 25.70
C ILE A 188 0.20 25.54 26.08
N LYS A 189 -0.85 26.14 25.53
CA LYS A 189 -2.19 25.55 25.36
C LYS A 189 -2.33 25.05 23.93
N TRP A 190 -2.70 23.78 23.78
CA TRP A 190 -3.13 23.21 22.52
C TRP A 190 -4.64 23.32 22.41
N MET A 191 -5.09 24.24 21.56
CA MET A 191 -6.51 24.44 21.30
C MET A 191 -6.95 23.68 20.04
N VAL A 192 -8.15 23.14 20.04
CA VAL A 192 -8.80 22.55 18.85
C VAL A 192 -10.05 23.36 18.51
N LYS A 193 -10.44 23.37 17.24
CA LYS A 193 -11.68 24.04 16.79
C LYS A 193 -12.33 23.28 15.65
N SER A 194 -13.59 23.57 15.33
CA SER A 194 -14.20 23.04 14.11
C SER A 194 -13.72 23.79 12.86
N TYR A 195 -13.71 23.11 11.72
CA TYR A 195 -13.32 23.64 10.41
C TYR A 195 -14.44 23.49 9.39
N ALA A 196 -14.48 24.37 8.39
CA ALA A 196 -15.39 24.22 7.25
C ALA A 196 -15.01 22.98 6.42
N ILE A 197 -15.97 22.39 5.72
CA ILE A 197 -15.80 21.16 4.93
C ILE A 197 -14.69 21.25 3.87
N ASP A 198 -14.46 22.45 3.34
CA ASP A 198 -13.50 22.82 2.31
C ASP A 198 -12.25 23.53 2.85
N ASP A 199 -12.07 23.58 4.18
CA ASP A 199 -10.90 24.21 4.77
C ASP A 199 -9.61 23.47 4.36
N PRO A 200 -8.62 24.15 3.75
CA PRO A 200 -7.40 23.50 3.26
C PRO A 200 -6.57 22.86 4.38
N GLN A 201 -6.74 23.25 5.65
CA GLN A 201 -6.02 22.67 6.78
C GLN A 201 -6.44 21.21 7.06
N LEU A 202 -7.63 20.79 6.62
CA LEU A 202 -8.11 19.42 6.80
C LEU A 202 -7.44 18.40 5.87
N GLY A 203 -6.66 18.86 4.88
CA GLY A 203 -5.99 18.01 3.91
C GLY A 203 -6.93 17.38 2.87
N SER A 204 -6.38 16.46 2.07
CA SER A 204 -7.13 15.71 1.06
C SER A 204 -8.11 14.73 1.68
N GLU A 205 -9.10 14.32 0.89
CA GLU A 205 -10.00 13.24 1.28
C GLU A 205 -9.24 11.91 1.35
N TYR A 206 -9.70 11.00 2.21
CA TYR A 206 -9.19 9.63 2.23
C TYR A 206 -9.90 8.87 1.12
N ASP A 207 -9.13 8.30 0.20
CA ASP A 207 -9.66 7.32 -0.74
C ASP A 207 -10.22 6.12 0.05
N ASP A 208 -11.27 5.48 -0.49
CA ASP A 208 -11.83 4.26 0.09
C ASP A 208 -10.79 3.12 -0.02
N THR A 209 -9.89 3.04 0.95
CA THR A 209 -8.89 1.98 1.01
C THR A 209 -9.50 0.74 1.66
N VAL A 210 -9.82 -0.26 0.84
CA VAL A 210 -10.25 -1.61 1.29
C VAL A 210 -9.08 -2.42 1.87
N LEU A 211 -7.84 -1.94 1.68
CA LEU A 211 -6.59 -2.59 2.03
C LEU A 211 -6.11 -2.18 3.43
N PRO A 212 -5.89 -3.12 4.36
CA PRO A 212 -5.26 -2.81 5.63
C PRO A 212 -3.83 -2.30 5.47
N TYR A 213 -3.48 -1.22 6.17
CA TYR A 213 -2.13 -0.61 6.18
C TYR A 213 -1.65 -0.04 4.84
N ALA A 214 -2.53 0.14 3.84
CA ALA A 214 -2.12 0.61 2.51
C ALA A 214 -1.43 1.99 2.52
N HIS A 215 -1.79 2.86 3.47
CA HIS A 215 -1.14 4.15 3.65
C HIS A 215 0.30 4.03 4.20
N ASP A 216 0.57 3.05 5.08
CA ASP A 216 1.88 2.84 5.72
C ASP A 216 2.90 2.16 4.77
N TYR A 217 2.41 1.41 3.77
CA TYR A 217 3.29 0.72 2.80
C TYR A 217 3.89 1.65 1.74
N ALA A 218 3.28 2.80 1.43
CA ALA A 218 3.83 3.76 0.47
C ALA A 218 5.17 4.35 0.94
N GLU A 219 5.30 4.58 2.25
CA GLU A 219 6.54 5.04 2.88
C GLU A 219 7.57 3.91 3.02
N THR A 220 7.11 2.71 3.39
CA THR A 220 7.95 1.51 3.51
C THR A 220 8.62 1.13 2.18
N ILE A 221 7.92 1.26 1.05
CA ILE A 221 8.48 1.04 -0.30
C ILE A 221 9.57 2.05 -0.64
N ASN A 222 9.50 3.28 -0.11
CA ASN A 222 10.53 4.30 -0.33
C ASN A 222 11.76 4.10 0.58
N LEU A 223 11.58 3.63 1.81
CA LEU A 223 12.69 3.30 2.71
C LEU A 223 13.45 2.03 2.27
N ALA A 224 12.75 1.05 1.69
CA ALA A 224 13.37 -0.17 1.15
C ALA A 224 14.33 0.08 -0.03
N LYS A 225 14.26 1.25 -0.69
CA LYS A 225 15.15 1.63 -1.80
C LYS A 225 16.60 1.89 -1.35
N ASN A 226 16.86 2.06 -0.05
CA ASN A 226 18.19 2.34 0.51
C ASN A 226 18.64 1.30 1.57
N ALA A 227 17.96 0.16 1.67
CA ALA A 227 18.27 -0.84 2.69
C ALA A 227 19.45 -1.73 2.28
N TYR A 228 20.43 -1.89 3.19
CA TYR A 228 21.54 -2.83 3.02
C TYR A 228 21.09 -4.30 3.17
N PRO A 229 21.80 -5.27 2.57
CA PRO A 229 21.42 -6.69 2.58
C PRO A 229 21.46 -7.29 3.99
N LYS A 230 20.41 -8.03 4.38
CA LYS A 230 20.30 -8.67 5.71
C LYS A 230 21.16 -9.94 5.91
N THR A 231 21.84 -10.46 4.89
CA THR A 231 22.74 -11.61 5.06
C THR A 231 23.94 -11.56 4.11
N GLY A 232 25.13 -11.78 4.64
CA GLY A 232 26.39 -11.89 3.89
C GLY A 232 27.07 -10.55 3.57
N GLY A 233 27.85 -10.03 4.51
CA GLY A 233 28.72 -8.86 4.30
C GLY A 233 29.87 -8.85 5.31
N LYS A 234 31.06 -8.42 4.87
CA LYS A 234 32.23 -8.19 5.72
C LYS A 234 32.40 -6.68 5.85
N ILE A 235 32.35 -6.15 7.07
CA ILE A 235 32.64 -4.75 7.36
C ILE A 235 34.14 -4.67 7.71
N GLU A 236 34.93 -3.97 6.89
CA GLU A 236 36.35 -3.70 7.17
C GLU A 236 36.54 -2.20 7.46
N GLY A 237 37.00 -1.86 8.67
CA GLY A 237 37.21 -0.48 9.12
C GLY A 237 36.79 -0.26 10.58
N LYS A 238 36.99 0.97 11.09
CA LYS A 238 36.42 1.39 12.39
C LYS A 238 34.93 1.69 12.19
N VAL A 239 34.09 1.18 13.08
CA VAL A 239 32.65 1.44 13.11
C VAL A 239 32.37 2.36 14.30
N ASP A 240 32.09 3.62 14.01
CA ASP A 240 31.64 4.60 15.01
C ASP A 240 30.11 4.71 14.91
N VAL A 241 29.41 4.34 15.98
CA VAL A 241 27.96 4.49 16.12
C VAL A 241 27.66 5.51 17.20
N THR A 242 26.59 6.28 17.02
CA THR A 242 26.13 7.30 17.98
C THR A 242 25.20 6.74 19.06
N SER A 243 24.93 5.43 19.03
CA SER A 243 24.02 4.70 19.91
C SER A 243 24.49 3.26 20.12
N ASP A 244 23.78 2.48 20.94
CA ASP A 244 24.17 1.12 21.32
C ASP A 244 24.21 0.14 20.13
N ILE A 245 25.09 -0.85 20.23
CA ILE A 245 25.16 -2.00 19.31
C ILE A 245 24.54 -3.21 20.02
N GLU A 246 23.38 -3.65 19.55
CA GLU A 246 22.79 -4.92 20.00
C GLU A 246 23.23 -6.07 19.08
N ALA A 247 24.05 -6.98 19.60
CA ALA A 247 24.46 -8.19 18.89
C ALA A 247 23.70 -9.42 19.41
N THR A 248 22.85 -10.02 18.58
CA THR A 248 22.17 -11.28 18.89
C THR A 248 23.00 -12.46 18.39
N GLY A 249 24.09 -12.74 19.09
CA GLY A 249 25.04 -13.82 18.76
C GLY A 249 26.27 -13.81 19.64
N TRP A 250 27.36 -14.46 19.19
CA TRP A 250 28.63 -14.47 19.91
C TRP A 250 29.49 -13.27 19.50
N ILE A 251 29.91 -12.44 20.46
CA ILE A 251 31.01 -11.50 20.27
C ILE A 251 32.30 -12.18 20.75
N GLY A 252 33.18 -12.56 19.82
CA GLY A 252 34.44 -13.22 20.14
C GLY A 252 35.61 -12.22 20.23
N GLY A 253 36.17 -12.04 21.43
CA GLY A 253 37.37 -11.25 21.68
C GLY A 253 38.20 -11.83 22.82
N LYS A 254 39.52 -11.59 22.84
CA LYS A 254 40.44 -12.12 23.87
C LYS A 254 40.24 -11.43 25.23
N GLU A 255 39.71 -10.21 25.23
CA GLU A 255 39.40 -9.40 26.41
C GLU A 255 38.18 -8.51 26.11
N LEU A 256 37.36 -8.24 27.13
CA LEU A 256 36.22 -7.32 27.07
C LEU A 256 36.44 -6.18 28.06
N TRP A 257 36.39 -4.94 27.57
CA TRP A 257 36.65 -3.73 28.32
C TRP A 257 35.46 -2.77 28.21
N GLU A 258 35.08 -2.16 29.32
CA GLU A 258 34.05 -1.14 29.44
C GLU A 258 34.71 0.21 29.69
N ARG A 259 34.20 1.27 29.06
CA ARG A 259 34.70 2.64 29.26
C ARG A 259 33.86 3.36 30.29
N LYS A 260 34.49 3.81 31.36
CA LYS A 260 33.84 4.65 32.38
C LYS A 260 33.57 6.06 31.84
N PRO A 261 32.58 6.78 32.42
CA PRO A 261 32.29 8.17 32.07
C PRO A 261 33.47 9.14 32.26
N ASN A 262 34.43 8.81 33.13
CA ASN A 262 35.65 9.59 33.34
C ASN A 262 36.74 9.33 32.27
N GLY A 263 36.46 8.50 31.27
CA GLY A 263 37.35 8.19 30.16
C GLY A 263 38.28 6.99 30.37
N GLU A 264 38.32 6.40 31.57
CA GLU A 264 39.13 5.22 31.88
C GLU A 264 38.49 3.92 31.37
N TRP A 265 39.30 2.91 31.08
CA TRP A 265 38.82 1.58 30.67
C TRP A 265 38.97 0.58 31.82
N VAL A 266 37.94 -0.24 32.06
CA VAL A 266 37.93 -1.32 33.05
C VAL A 266 37.48 -2.63 32.44
N ARG A 267 37.96 -3.76 32.97
CA ARG A 267 37.67 -5.08 32.41
C ARG A 267 36.30 -5.57 32.88
N ALA A 268 35.47 -6.05 31.95
CA ALA A 268 34.12 -6.53 32.25
C ALA A 268 34.14 -7.86 33.04
N TYR A 269 33.14 -8.06 33.92
CA TYR A 269 33.02 -9.27 34.76
C TYR A 269 32.79 -10.54 33.91
N THR A 270 33.47 -11.64 34.28
CA THR A 270 33.34 -12.96 33.64
C THR A 270 33.42 -14.10 34.67
N PRO A 271 33.04 -15.35 34.36
CA PRO A 271 33.16 -16.47 35.30
C PRO A 271 34.58 -16.74 35.83
N GLN A 272 35.62 -16.29 35.13
CA GLN A 272 37.01 -16.35 35.59
C GLN A 272 37.42 -15.17 36.50
N ASN A 273 36.56 -14.16 36.68
CA ASN A 273 36.80 -12.98 37.51
C ASN A 273 35.49 -12.53 38.20
N LYS A 274 35.09 -13.26 39.25
CA LYS A 274 33.77 -13.11 39.92
C LYS A 274 33.86 -12.18 41.15
N PRO A 275 32.86 -11.32 41.41
CA PRO A 275 32.79 -10.50 42.62
C PRO A 275 32.42 -11.31 43.88
N SER A 276 32.76 -10.79 45.06
CA SER A 276 32.43 -11.40 46.36
C SER A 276 30.99 -11.09 46.80
N ALA A 277 30.46 -11.82 47.79
CA ALA A 277 29.11 -11.59 48.31
C ALA A 277 28.92 -10.20 48.96
N ALA A 278 30.01 -9.55 49.38
CA ALA A 278 29.99 -8.17 49.86
C ALA A 278 29.90 -7.16 48.71
N ASP A 279 30.44 -7.48 47.53
CA ASP A 279 30.44 -6.61 46.36
C ASP A 279 29.08 -6.56 45.64
N ILE A 280 28.17 -7.49 45.94
CA ILE A 280 26.85 -7.60 45.29
C ILE A 280 25.65 -7.53 46.26
N GLY A 281 25.88 -7.26 47.55
CA GLY A 281 24.82 -6.97 48.52
C GLY A 281 23.83 -8.10 48.81
N ALA A 282 24.26 -9.37 48.85
CA ALA A 282 23.36 -10.50 49.06
C ALA A 282 22.88 -10.65 50.53
N LEU A 283 21.58 -10.95 50.74
CA LEU A 283 20.92 -11.10 52.06
C LEU A 283 21.17 -12.48 52.73
N PRO A 284 21.11 -12.59 54.07
CA PRO A 284 21.29 -13.85 54.80
C PRO A 284 20.05 -14.78 54.75
N ILE A 285 20.28 -16.08 54.58
CA ILE A 285 19.24 -17.10 54.36
C ILE A 285 18.48 -17.59 55.61
N THR A 286 18.62 -16.96 56.78
CA THR A 286 17.98 -17.41 58.04
C THR A 286 17.08 -16.38 58.74
N GLY A 287 16.68 -15.30 58.06
CA GLY A 287 15.62 -14.38 58.50
C GLY A 287 16.09 -13.03 59.06
N GLY A 288 15.31 -11.98 58.79
CA GLY A 288 15.53 -10.57 59.16
C GLY A 288 14.36 -9.67 58.69
N GLN A 289 14.36 -8.38 59.09
CA GLN A 289 13.32 -7.40 58.74
C GLN A 289 13.86 -6.43 57.67
N VAL A 290 13.18 -6.30 56.52
CA VAL A 290 13.57 -5.36 55.45
C VAL A 290 12.70 -4.11 55.54
N ALA A 291 13.33 -2.95 55.69
CA ALA A 291 12.64 -1.65 55.64
C ALA A 291 12.82 -1.03 54.24
N GLY A 292 11.84 -1.23 53.36
CA GLY A 292 11.83 -0.78 51.96
C GLY A 292 10.94 -1.66 51.08
N ASN A 293 10.77 -1.32 49.79
CA ASN A 293 10.07 -2.17 48.81
C ASN A 293 10.87 -3.48 48.58
N VAL A 294 10.17 -4.61 48.53
CA VAL A 294 10.76 -5.94 48.28
C VAL A 294 10.20 -6.47 46.97
N ASP A 295 11.07 -6.84 46.03
CA ASP A 295 10.69 -7.44 44.75
C ASP A 295 11.17 -8.90 44.69
N ALA A 296 10.27 -9.83 44.37
CA ALA A 296 10.54 -11.27 44.38
C ALA A 296 10.20 -11.88 43.02
N THR A 297 11.18 -12.50 42.37
CA THR A 297 11.03 -13.05 41.02
C THR A 297 10.65 -14.55 40.99
N GLY A 298 10.28 -15.11 42.16
CA GLY A 298 9.71 -16.44 42.31
C GLY A 298 8.42 -16.41 43.15
N TRP A 299 7.92 -17.58 43.55
CA TRP A 299 6.69 -17.66 44.35
C TRP A 299 6.89 -17.08 45.76
N VAL A 300 6.06 -16.09 46.12
CA VAL A 300 5.90 -15.63 47.50
C VAL A 300 4.70 -16.37 48.11
N GLY A 301 4.94 -17.27 49.05
CA GLY A 301 3.89 -18.07 49.70
C GLY A 301 3.53 -17.55 51.09
N GLY A 302 2.27 -17.16 51.30
CA GLY A 302 1.71 -16.73 52.58
C GLY A 302 0.21 -17.00 52.65
N LYS A 303 -0.37 -17.02 53.87
CA LYS A 303 -1.77 -17.41 54.08
C LYS A 303 -2.78 -16.37 53.54
N GLU A 304 -2.42 -15.08 53.56
CA GLU A 304 -3.27 -13.96 53.08
C GLU A 304 -2.42 -12.79 52.57
N LEU A 305 -2.95 -11.99 51.63
CA LEU A 305 -2.35 -10.75 51.10
C LEU A 305 -3.36 -9.59 51.27
N TRP A 306 -2.91 -8.47 51.84
CA TRP A 306 -3.74 -7.31 52.17
C TRP A 306 -3.06 -6.02 51.69
N GLU A 307 -3.84 -5.13 51.09
CA GLU A 307 -3.42 -3.78 50.67
C GLU A 307 -3.96 -2.74 51.66
N ARG A 308 -3.14 -1.72 51.94
CA ARG A 308 -3.50 -0.65 52.85
C ARG A 308 -4.08 0.54 52.07
N LYS A 309 -5.28 0.96 52.44
CA LYS A 309 -5.91 2.17 51.91
C LYS A 309 -5.25 3.42 52.47
N SER A 310 -5.41 4.53 51.73
CA SER A 310 -4.95 5.87 52.13
C SER A 310 -5.66 6.41 53.38
N ASP A 311 -6.83 5.89 53.73
CA ASP A 311 -7.58 6.21 54.96
C ASP A 311 -7.14 5.38 56.19
N GLY A 312 -6.14 4.51 56.04
CA GLY A 312 -5.64 3.66 57.11
C GLY A 312 -6.39 2.33 57.31
N GLY A 313 -7.43 2.05 56.52
CA GLY A 313 -8.07 0.74 56.46
C GLY A 313 -7.27 -0.29 55.65
N TRP A 314 -7.55 -1.57 55.84
CA TRP A 314 -7.00 -2.65 55.01
C TRP A 314 -8.08 -3.21 54.10
N VAL A 315 -7.73 -3.50 52.84
CA VAL A 315 -8.55 -4.26 51.91
C VAL A 315 -7.81 -5.47 51.41
N ARG A 316 -8.55 -6.54 51.17
CA ARG A 316 -7.99 -7.79 50.68
C ARG A 316 -7.76 -7.68 49.17
N ALA A 317 -6.55 -7.97 48.70
CA ALA A 317 -6.24 -7.95 47.27
C ALA A 317 -7.04 -9.05 46.54
N TYR A 318 -7.58 -8.74 45.36
CA TYR A 318 -8.39 -9.69 44.58
C TYR A 318 -7.55 -10.87 44.07
N THR A 319 -8.08 -12.10 44.18
CA THR A 319 -7.45 -13.33 43.68
C THR A 319 -8.47 -14.21 42.94
N PRO A 320 -8.03 -15.22 42.13
CA PRO A 320 -8.91 -16.08 41.32
C PRO A 320 -10.01 -16.83 42.07
N GLN A 321 -9.97 -16.86 43.41
CA GLN A 321 -10.95 -17.50 44.27
C GLN A 321 -12.18 -16.62 44.58
N ASN A 322 -12.21 -15.34 44.18
CA ASN A 322 -13.37 -14.46 44.36
C ASN A 322 -13.59 -13.60 43.10
N LYS A 323 -14.32 -14.16 42.12
CA LYS A 323 -14.48 -13.61 40.75
C LYS A 323 -15.51 -12.46 40.69
N PRO A 324 -15.35 -11.47 39.79
CA PRO A 324 -16.41 -10.51 39.45
C PRO A 324 -17.64 -11.22 38.86
N SER A 325 -18.80 -10.56 38.95
CA SER A 325 -20.06 -11.13 38.51
C SER A 325 -20.21 -11.03 36.98
N ALA A 326 -20.92 -11.97 36.35
CA ALA A 326 -21.12 -12.01 34.91
C ALA A 326 -21.80 -10.76 34.31
N ALA A 327 -22.32 -9.86 35.15
CA ALA A 327 -22.87 -8.57 34.74
C ALA A 327 -21.80 -7.54 34.36
N GLU A 328 -20.53 -7.75 34.73
CA GLU A 328 -19.43 -6.80 34.53
C GLU A 328 -18.57 -7.08 33.29
N ILE A 329 -18.90 -8.13 32.51
CA ILE A 329 -18.17 -8.52 31.28
C ILE A 329 -19.16 -8.55 30.11
N GLN A 330 -19.08 -7.58 29.19
CA GLN A 330 -19.77 -7.68 27.90
C GLN A 330 -19.01 -8.64 26.98
N VAL A 331 -19.41 -9.90 26.98
CA VAL A 331 -18.80 -10.98 26.17
C VAL A 331 -19.33 -10.90 24.73
N GLU A 332 -18.43 -10.85 23.74
CA GLU A 332 -18.80 -11.03 22.32
C GLU A 332 -19.37 -12.44 22.11
N PRO A 333 -20.59 -12.59 21.56
CA PRO A 333 -21.19 -13.90 21.37
C PRO A 333 -20.34 -14.74 20.41
N ARG A 334 -20.07 -16.01 20.76
CA ARG A 334 -19.40 -16.98 19.90
C ARG A 334 -20.37 -18.10 19.54
N PHE A 335 -20.74 -18.20 18.28
CA PHE A 335 -21.58 -19.25 17.73
C PHE A 335 -20.71 -20.33 17.10
N ASN A 336 -20.94 -21.59 17.50
CA ASN A 336 -20.27 -22.76 16.94
C ASN A 336 -21.30 -23.64 16.25
N ASN A 337 -21.16 -23.82 14.94
CA ASN A 337 -22.03 -24.63 14.10
C ASN A 337 -21.22 -25.75 13.44
N THR A 338 -21.91 -26.82 13.03
CA THR A 338 -21.32 -27.89 12.23
C THR A 338 -22.06 -27.98 10.91
N ILE A 339 -21.32 -27.91 9.81
CA ILE A 339 -21.82 -28.16 8.47
C ILE A 339 -21.45 -29.60 8.14
N ASP A 340 -22.45 -30.48 8.08
CA ASP A 340 -22.24 -31.88 7.73
C ASP A 340 -22.61 -32.11 6.27
N LEU A 341 -21.62 -32.38 5.42
CA LEU A 341 -21.79 -32.80 4.03
C LEU A 341 -21.39 -34.26 3.82
N THR A 342 -21.27 -35.05 4.89
CA THR A 342 -20.94 -36.48 4.77
C THR A 342 -22.06 -37.26 4.06
N GLY A 343 -21.69 -38.32 3.35
CA GLY A 343 -22.61 -39.11 2.52
C GLY A 343 -22.97 -38.47 1.18
N LEU A 344 -22.55 -37.22 0.93
CA LEU A 344 -22.67 -36.56 -0.37
C LEU A 344 -21.44 -36.84 -1.24
N SER A 345 -21.55 -36.61 -2.55
CA SER A 345 -20.45 -36.83 -3.49
C SER A 345 -19.26 -35.95 -3.15
N SER A 346 -18.06 -36.55 -3.11
CA SER A 346 -16.81 -35.84 -2.90
C SER A 346 -16.23 -35.22 -4.18
N ASP A 347 -16.91 -35.41 -5.32
CA ASP A 347 -16.61 -34.78 -6.61
C ASP A 347 -17.53 -33.57 -6.88
N ARG A 348 -18.22 -33.09 -5.84
CA ARG A 348 -19.09 -31.92 -5.91
C ARG A 348 -18.78 -30.93 -4.79
N TYR A 349 -19.09 -29.68 -5.04
CA TYR A 349 -19.11 -28.63 -4.02
C TYR A 349 -20.53 -28.14 -3.77
N TYR A 350 -20.85 -27.97 -2.48
CA TYR A 350 -22.17 -27.60 -1.99
C TYR A 350 -22.17 -26.16 -1.46
N PRO A 351 -23.26 -25.41 -1.67
CA PRO A 351 -23.32 -24.00 -1.29
C PRO A 351 -23.42 -23.82 0.23
N VAL A 352 -22.65 -22.86 0.73
CA VAL A 352 -22.72 -22.33 2.08
C VAL A 352 -22.82 -20.81 1.97
N TRP A 353 -23.84 -20.22 2.57
CA TRP A 353 -24.10 -18.79 2.46
C TRP A 353 -24.48 -18.20 3.80
N TRP A 354 -24.21 -16.92 3.97
CA TRP A 354 -24.43 -16.23 5.24
C TRP A 354 -24.65 -14.75 5.04
N ARG A 355 -25.32 -14.14 6.01
CA ARG A 355 -25.52 -12.69 6.04
C ARG A 355 -24.56 -12.10 7.06
N PHE A 356 -23.65 -11.23 6.62
CA PHE A 356 -22.93 -10.41 7.58
C PHE A 356 -23.92 -9.44 8.24
N PRO A 357 -23.92 -9.33 9.58
CA PRO A 357 -24.76 -8.36 10.26
C PRO A 357 -24.28 -6.93 9.97
N HIS A 358 -25.19 -5.99 10.20
CA HIS A 358 -24.90 -4.56 10.23
C HIS A 358 -23.87 -4.25 11.34
N ASN A 359 -23.12 -3.16 11.17
CA ASN A 359 -22.03 -2.81 12.10
C ASN A 359 -22.51 -2.17 13.41
N ASP A 360 -23.83 -2.13 13.67
CA ASP A 360 -24.46 -1.47 14.83
C ASP A 360 -23.97 -1.96 16.21
N SER A 361 -23.33 -3.13 16.26
CA SER A 361 -22.82 -3.76 17.49
C SER A 361 -21.31 -3.52 17.74
N GLY A 362 -20.62 -2.78 16.88
CA GLY A 362 -19.21 -2.38 17.04
C GLY A 362 -18.15 -3.47 16.86
N ALA A 363 -18.49 -4.76 16.94
CA ALA A 363 -17.59 -5.87 16.64
C ALA A 363 -17.61 -6.22 15.14
N ASN A 364 -16.43 -6.35 14.52
CA ASN A 364 -16.31 -6.81 13.13
C ASN A 364 -16.89 -8.22 12.99
N PRO A 365 -17.85 -8.45 12.09
CA PRO A 365 -18.32 -9.80 11.79
C PRO A 365 -17.17 -10.68 11.29
N TRP A 366 -17.00 -11.83 11.92
CA TRP A 366 -15.98 -12.79 11.53
C TRP A 366 -16.54 -14.20 11.48
N LEU A 367 -15.95 -14.99 10.58
CA LEU A 367 -16.34 -16.35 10.28
C LEU A 367 -15.09 -17.20 10.08
N THR A 368 -14.98 -18.29 10.82
CA THR A 368 -13.93 -19.30 10.64
C THR A 368 -14.56 -20.64 10.29
N ILE A 369 -14.22 -21.17 9.11
CA ILE A 369 -14.59 -22.53 8.69
C ILE A 369 -13.33 -23.38 8.74
N HIS A 370 -13.35 -24.48 9.47
CA HIS A 370 -12.18 -25.32 9.66
C HIS A 370 -12.50 -26.80 9.78
N ARG A 371 -11.51 -27.64 9.48
CA ARG A 371 -11.53 -29.07 9.79
C ARG A 371 -10.12 -29.65 9.85
N ASN A 372 -9.94 -30.65 10.71
CA ASN A 372 -8.73 -31.46 10.76
C ASN A 372 -8.72 -32.49 9.61
N TYR A 373 -7.54 -32.78 9.06
CA TYR A 373 -7.38 -33.66 7.90
C TYR A 373 -7.86 -35.11 8.10
N ALA A 374 -7.88 -35.61 9.34
CA ALA A 374 -8.26 -36.99 9.67
C ALA A 374 -9.77 -37.12 9.99
N LYS A 375 -10.51 -36.02 10.07
CA LYS A 375 -11.94 -36.03 10.40
C LYS A 375 -12.71 -36.83 9.36
N ASN A 376 -13.60 -37.71 9.80
CA ASN A 376 -14.42 -38.64 8.98
C ASN A 376 -13.69 -39.91 8.48
N ARG A 377 -12.43 -40.15 8.90
CA ARG A 377 -11.71 -41.42 8.67
C ARG A 377 -12.33 -42.55 9.50
N GLY A 378 -12.36 -43.77 8.96
CA GLY A 378 -12.81 -44.99 9.64
C GLY A 378 -14.30 -45.25 9.43
N ASP A 379 -15.15 -44.30 9.83
CA ASP A 379 -16.60 -44.53 9.88
C ASP A 379 -17.32 -44.12 8.58
N LYS A 380 -16.84 -43.07 7.92
CA LYS A 380 -17.49 -42.47 6.73
C LYS A 380 -16.69 -42.66 5.43
N ASN A 381 -15.36 -42.68 5.53
CA ASN A 381 -14.42 -42.97 4.42
C ASN A 381 -14.80 -42.34 3.06
N PRO A 382 -14.95 -41.00 2.99
CA PRO A 382 -15.48 -40.31 1.81
C PRO A 382 -14.59 -40.38 0.55
N PHE A 383 -13.38 -40.90 0.69
CA PHE A 383 -12.41 -41.11 -0.39
C PHE A 383 -11.95 -42.58 -0.49
N GLY A 384 -12.67 -43.51 0.14
CA GLY A 384 -12.26 -44.92 0.25
C GLY A 384 -11.59 -45.26 1.57
N LYS A 385 -11.62 -46.56 1.93
CA LYS A 385 -11.16 -47.08 3.23
C LYS A 385 -9.64 -46.98 3.43
N ASP A 386 -8.89 -46.97 2.33
CA ASP A 386 -7.42 -46.97 2.37
C ASP A 386 -6.82 -45.55 2.41
N VAL A 387 -7.65 -44.51 2.33
CA VAL A 387 -7.19 -43.12 2.38
C VAL A 387 -7.12 -42.62 3.82
N THR A 388 -5.90 -42.39 4.31
CA THR A 388 -5.65 -42.01 5.71
C THR A 388 -5.61 -40.49 5.96
N HIS A 389 -5.24 -39.70 4.94
CA HIS A 389 -5.22 -38.25 4.97
C HIS A 389 -6.30 -37.70 4.02
N LEU A 390 -7.39 -37.17 4.59
CA LEU A 390 -8.58 -36.80 3.80
C LEU A 390 -8.47 -35.37 3.26
N ALA A 391 -8.68 -34.35 4.09
CA ALA A 391 -8.47 -32.94 3.71
C ALA A 391 -8.51 -32.00 4.93
N GLY A 392 -7.53 -31.11 5.07
CA GLY A 392 -7.51 -30.06 6.10
C GLY A 392 -7.98 -28.71 5.55
N LEU A 393 -8.67 -27.92 6.38
CA LEU A 393 -9.06 -26.54 6.05
C LEU A 393 -8.90 -25.65 7.28
N LEU A 394 -8.29 -24.48 7.07
CA LEU A 394 -8.47 -23.30 7.89
C LEU A 394 -8.83 -22.14 6.96
N LEU A 395 -10.07 -21.69 7.01
CA LEU A 395 -10.55 -20.50 6.33
C LEU A 395 -11.02 -19.50 7.37
N GLN A 396 -10.38 -18.34 7.44
CA GLN A 396 -10.73 -17.23 8.31
C GLN A 396 -11.12 -16.05 7.45
N MET A 397 -12.31 -15.50 7.69
CA MET A 397 -12.88 -14.41 6.94
C MET A 397 -13.43 -13.35 7.89
N GLU A 398 -13.40 -12.11 7.42
CA GLU A 398 -14.05 -10.97 8.05
C GLU A 398 -14.91 -10.29 6.98
N GLY A 399 -16.03 -9.70 7.38
CA GLY A 399 -16.86 -8.96 6.45
C GLY A 399 -17.73 -7.94 7.13
N GLY A 400 -18.49 -7.19 6.35
CA GLY A 400 -19.39 -6.15 6.82
C GLY A 400 -20.56 -6.01 5.88
N ASP A 401 -21.76 -6.05 6.46
CA ASP A 401 -23.05 -5.86 5.79
C ASP A 401 -23.23 -6.67 4.49
N THR A 402 -24.31 -6.38 3.78
CA THR A 402 -24.74 -7.00 2.52
C THR A 402 -24.72 -5.95 1.42
N ARG A 403 -24.78 -6.37 0.15
CA ARG A 403 -24.74 -5.44 -0.99
C ARG A 403 -25.97 -4.52 -1.06
N TRP A 404 -27.12 -4.99 -0.57
CA TRP A 404 -28.32 -4.17 -0.37
C TRP A 404 -28.37 -3.46 0.99
N GLY A 405 -27.39 -3.71 1.86
CA GLY A 405 -27.17 -2.94 3.07
C GLY A 405 -26.53 -1.60 2.77
N GLY A 406 -26.58 -0.66 3.70
CA GLY A 406 -25.99 0.68 3.49
C GLY A 406 -24.75 0.95 4.34
N ASP A 407 -24.27 -0.04 5.11
CA ASP A 407 -23.06 0.09 5.92
C ASP A 407 -21.80 -0.26 5.10
N ALA A 408 -20.66 -0.47 5.77
CA ALA A 408 -19.40 -0.81 5.10
C ALA A 408 -19.47 -2.22 4.50
N GLN A 409 -19.53 -2.28 3.17
CA GLN A 409 -19.78 -3.50 2.38
C GLN A 409 -18.51 -4.27 1.96
N TYR A 410 -18.09 -5.30 2.69
CA TYR A 410 -16.89 -6.05 2.32
C TYR A 410 -16.90 -7.52 2.76
N LEU A 411 -16.03 -8.31 2.12
CA LEU A 411 -15.57 -9.62 2.58
C LEU A 411 -14.08 -9.70 2.27
N ASN A 412 -13.28 -9.99 3.28
CA ASN A 412 -11.85 -10.21 3.14
C ASN A 412 -11.48 -11.62 3.64
N ILE A 413 -10.60 -12.29 2.90
CA ILE A 413 -10.02 -13.55 3.33
C ILE A 413 -8.81 -13.22 4.20
N LYS A 414 -8.99 -13.31 5.52
CA LYS A 414 -7.89 -13.13 6.48
C LYS A 414 -6.84 -14.21 6.32
N ARG A 415 -7.26 -15.46 6.16
CA ARG A 415 -6.35 -16.60 6.00
C ARG A 415 -7.08 -17.76 5.31
N ILE A 416 -6.42 -18.40 4.36
CA ILE A 416 -6.85 -19.66 3.80
C ILE A 416 -5.66 -20.61 3.75
N ARG A 417 -5.87 -21.82 4.26
CA ARG A 417 -4.91 -22.91 4.14
C ARG A 417 -5.62 -24.23 3.98
N GLN A 418 -5.26 -24.95 2.95
CA GLN A 418 -5.82 -26.25 2.62
C GLN A 418 -4.69 -27.29 2.69
N THR A 419 -5.01 -28.55 2.98
CA THR A 419 -3.97 -29.59 3.03
C THR A 419 -4.53 -30.90 2.48
N TYR A 420 -3.71 -31.60 1.71
CA TYR A 420 -4.01 -32.86 0.99
C TYR A 420 -5.01 -32.71 -0.17
N ARG A 421 -6.14 -32.03 0.03
CA ARG A 421 -7.15 -31.80 -1.01
C ARG A 421 -7.82 -30.44 -0.80
N ASN A 422 -8.19 -29.79 -1.90
CA ASN A 422 -8.97 -28.57 -1.85
C ASN A 422 -10.41 -28.89 -1.41
N THR A 423 -10.95 -28.02 -0.58
CA THR A 423 -12.23 -28.20 0.14
C THR A 423 -13.13 -26.98 0.10
N VAL A 424 -12.62 -25.81 -0.31
CA VAL A 424 -13.42 -24.60 -0.51
C VAL A 424 -13.16 -23.99 -1.89
N LYS A 425 -14.21 -23.47 -2.52
CA LYS A 425 -14.18 -22.69 -3.76
C LYS A 425 -15.10 -21.49 -3.70
N ASN A 426 -14.86 -20.54 -4.61
CA ASN A 426 -15.73 -19.41 -4.92
C ASN A 426 -16.29 -18.65 -3.69
N ILE A 427 -15.36 -18.32 -2.79
CA ILE A 427 -15.56 -17.40 -1.66
C ILE A 427 -15.78 -16.01 -2.24
N ARG A 428 -16.92 -15.39 -1.92
CA ARG A 428 -17.27 -14.10 -2.52
C ARG A 428 -18.17 -13.24 -1.64
N TYR A 429 -17.95 -11.94 -1.75
CA TYR A 429 -18.95 -10.95 -1.40
C TYR A 429 -20.07 -11.01 -2.45
N ALA A 430 -21.32 -11.24 -2.03
CA ALA A 430 -22.47 -11.54 -2.89
C ALA A 430 -22.43 -12.93 -3.56
N MET A 431 -23.02 -13.93 -2.89
CA MET A 431 -23.08 -15.36 -3.24
C MET A 431 -23.56 -15.61 -4.68
N MET A 432 -23.01 -16.61 -5.39
CA MET A 432 -23.57 -17.03 -6.68
C MET A 432 -25.01 -17.40 -6.46
N SER A 433 -25.86 -16.98 -7.37
CA SER A 433 -27.21 -17.49 -7.41
C SER A 433 -27.68 -17.60 -8.85
N ILE A 434 -28.73 -18.38 -9.04
CA ILE A 434 -29.44 -18.53 -10.29
C ILE A 434 -30.74 -17.75 -10.12
N ALA A 435 -31.00 -16.81 -11.02
CA ALA A 435 -32.23 -16.03 -10.99
C ALA A 435 -33.42 -16.90 -11.40
N ARG A 436 -34.48 -16.92 -10.60
CA ARG A 436 -35.77 -17.51 -10.94
C ARG A 436 -36.90 -16.52 -10.66
N PRO A 437 -38.01 -16.57 -11.42
CA PRO A 437 -39.22 -15.83 -11.05
C PRO A 437 -39.85 -16.41 -9.79
N ILE A 438 -40.62 -15.59 -9.09
CA ILE A 438 -41.45 -16.01 -7.96
C ILE A 438 -42.81 -16.45 -8.47
N ASP A 439 -43.52 -15.57 -9.17
CA ASP A 439 -44.86 -15.77 -9.72
C ASP A 439 -45.08 -15.24 -11.16
N ASP A 440 -44.02 -14.73 -11.81
CA ASP A 440 -44.02 -14.16 -13.18
C ASP A 440 -44.93 -12.92 -13.34
N LYS A 441 -45.26 -12.25 -12.23
CA LYS A 441 -46.07 -11.03 -12.24
C LYS A 441 -45.24 -9.77 -12.55
N TYR A 442 -43.95 -9.80 -12.28
CA TYR A 442 -43.04 -8.66 -12.46
C TYR A 442 -41.79 -9.08 -13.24
N PRO A 443 -41.09 -8.14 -13.91
CA PRO A 443 -39.81 -8.49 -14.52
C PRO A 443 -38.78 -8.86 -13.45
N LEU A 444 -37.80 -9.68 -13.82
CA LEU A 444 -36.71 -10.03 -12.91
C LEU A 444 -35.84 -8.81 -12.58
N TYR A 445 -35.35 -8.77 -11.33
CA TYR A 445 -34.45 -7.71 -10.83
C TYR A 445 -33.27 -7.43 -11.79
N GLU A 446 -32.96 -6.16 -12.04
CA GLU A 446 -31.92 -5.72 -13.00
C GLU A 446 -32.10 -6.21 -14.45
N GLY A 447 -33.29 -6.67 -14.82
CA GLY A 447 -33.61 -7.10 -16.19
C GLY A 447 -32.94 -8.42 -16.60
N VAL A 448 -32.46 -9.21 -15.64
CA VAL A 448 -31.88 -10.53 -15.88
C VAL A 448 -32.92 -11.53 -16.39
N LYS A 449 -32.49 -12.66 -16.93
CA LYS A 449 -33.37 -13.73 -17.41
C LYS A 449 -33.39 -14.90 -16.42
N SER A 450 -34.50 -15.64 -16.41
CA SER A 450 -34.59 -16.86 -15.60
C SER A 450 -33.51 -17.84 -16.04
N GLY A 451 -32.68 -18.28 -15.10
CA GLY A 451 -31.54 -19.18 -15.35
C GLY A 451 -30.19 -18.46 -15.42
N ASP A 452 -30.18 -17.13 -15.49
CA ASP A 452 -28.93 -16.37 -15.44
C ASP A 452 -28.23 -16.55 -14.09
N ILE A 453 -26.90 -16.61 -14.14
CA ILE A 453 -26.07 -16.59 -12.94
C ILE A 453 -25.88 -15.15 -12.51
N VAL A 454 -26.34 -14.85 -11.32
CA VAL A 454 -26.36 -13.52 -10.72
C VAL A 454 -25.67 -13.55 -9.35
N GLN A 455 -25.46 -12.37 -8.78
CA GLN A 455 -24.93 -12.23 -7.43
C GLN A 455 -26.07 -11.92 -6.47
N SER A 456 -26.17 -12.69 -5.38
CA SER A 456 -27.14 -12.43 -4.32
C SER A 456 -26.76 -11.15 -3.58
N PRO A 457 -27.63 -10.14 -3.51
CA PRO A 457 -27.30 -8.90 -2.83
C PRO A 457 -27.40 -9.00 -1.30
N VAL A 458 -27.95 -10.11 -0.79
CA VAL A 458 -28.22 -10.30 0.65
C VAL A 458 -27.18 -11.19 1.30
N PHE A 459 -26.66 -12.19 0.60
CA PHE A 459 -25.79 -13.19 1.19
C PHE A 459 -24.39 -13.14 0.61
N SER A 460 -23.38 -13.24 1.46
CA SER A 460 -22.04 -13.70 1.06
C SER A 460 -22.02 -15.22 1.08
N GLY A 461 -21.01 -15.83 0.46
CA GLY A 461 -20.96 -17.29 0.47
C GLY A 461 -19.69 -17.89 -0.10
N CYS A 462 -19.63 -19.21 0.02
CA CYS A 462 -18.61 -20.06 -0.57
C CYS A 462 -19.21 -21.43 -0.90
N TYR A 463 -18.38 -22.28 -1.50
CA TYR A 463 -18.73 -23.63 -1.88
C TYR A 463 -17.80 -24.61 -1.16
N LEU A 464 -18.36 -25.58 -0.42
CA LEU A 464 -17.59 -26.57 0.34
C LEU A 464 -17.70 -27.96 -0.27
N ARG A 465 -16.58 -28.70 -0.30
CA ARG A 465 -16.52 -30.03 -0.90
C ARG A 465 -17.37 -31.04 -0.12
N GLY A 466 -18.16 -31.83 -0.85
CA GLY A 466 -19.00 -32.89 -0.30
C GLY A 466 -18.21 -34.07 0.27
N GLY A 467 -18.90 -34.92 1.03
CA GLY A 467 -18.32 -36.06 1.75
C GLY A 467 -17.65 -35.70 3.08
N LEU A 468 -17.64 -34.43 3.47
CA LEU A 468 -16.81 -33.93 4.57
C LEU A 468 -17.62 -33.17 5.62
N THR A 469 -17.20 -33.23 6.88
CA THR A 469 -17.74 -32.39 7.96
C THR A 469 -16.84 -31.18 8.19
N TYR A 470 -17.44 -30.00 8.34
CA TYR A 470 -16.78 -28.73 8.63
C TYR A 470 -17.30 -28.13 9.93
N HIS A 471 -16.41 -27.48 10.68
CA HIS A 471 -16.74 -26.75 11.89
C HIS A 471 -16.68 -25.25 11.63
N VAL A 472 -17.70 -24.55 12.08
CA VAL A 472 -17.88 -23.13 11.83
C VAL A 472 -17.93 -22.39 13.16
N THR A 473 -17.09 -21.39 13.32
CA THR A 473 -17.06 -20.50 14.49
C THR A 473 -17.23 -19.08 13.99
N SER A 474 -18.12 -18.31 14.63
CA SER A 474 -18.45 -16.94 14.19
C SER A 474 -19.00 -16.11 15.35
N ASN A 475 -19.07 -14.79 15.19
CA ASN A 475 -19.75 -13.89 16.12
C ASN A 475 -21.19 -13.52 15.69
N PHE A 476 -21.72 -14.21 14.68
CA PHE A 476 -23.11 -14.11 14.22
C PHE A 476 -23.65 -15.51 13.91
N SER A 477 -24.97 -15.69 13.81
CA SER A 477 -25.60 -17.02 13.68
C SER A 477 -26.24 -17.30 12.31
N ASP A 478 -26.38 -16.29 11.45
CA ASP A 478 -27.11 -16.38 10.17
C ASP A 478 -26.28 -17.06 9.07
N ILE A 479 -26.02 -18.35 9.24
CA ILE A 479 -25.20 -19.20 8.37
C ILE A 479 -26.03 -20.40 7.91
N HIS A 480 -26.11 -20.59 6.59
CA HIS A 480 -26.93 -21.60 5.92
C HIS A 480 -26.08 -22.49 5.01
N TYR A 481 -26.55 -23.70 4.77
CA TYR A 481 -25.97 -24.60 3.78
C TYR A 481 -27.05 -25.53 3.20
N SER A 482 -26.81 -26.04 2.00
CA SER A 482 -27.67 -27.05 1.38
C SER A 482 -26.91 -28.34 1.11
N ARG A 483 -27.61 -29.48 1.27
CA ARG A 483 -27.13 -30.81 0.91
C ARG A 483 -27.70 -31.31 -0.43
N GLU A 484 -28.63 -30.56 -1.01
CA GLU A 484 -29.33 -30.93 -2.25
C GLU A 484 -28.44 -30.68 -3.48
N ASP A 485 -28.56 -31.55 -4.48
CA ASP A 485 -27.88 -31.36 -5.76
C ASP A 485 -28.62 -30.40 -6.70
N GLY A 486 -29.93 -30.27 -6.52
CA GLY A 486 -30.80 -29.35 -7.26
C GLY A 486 -30.72 -27.90 -6.80
N GLU A 487 -31.52 -27.05 -7.43
CA GLU A 487 -31.67 -25.64 -7.04
C GLU A 487 -32.47 -25.54 -5.73
N VAL A 488 -31.92 -24.80 -4.77
CA VAL A 488 -32.51 -24.50 -3.48
C VAL A 488 -32.62 -22.98 -3.31
N GLU A 489 -33.77 -22.51 -2.83
CA GLU A 489 -33.98 -21.08 -2.60
C GLU A 489 -33.10 -20.60 -1.45
N ALA A 490 -32.23 -19.63 -1.72
CA ALA A 490 -31.48 -18.93 -0.69
C ALA A 490 -32.25 -17.70 -0.20
N HIS A 491 -32.83 -16.93 -1.12
CA HIS A 491 -33.63 -15.74 -0.82
C HIS A 491 -34.65 -15.46 -1.92
N GLN A 492 -35.67 -14.66 -1.61
CA GLN A 492 -36.59 -14.11 -2.59
C GLN A 492 -37.00 -12.67 -2.25
N SER A 493 -37.28 -11.86 -3.26
CA SER A 493 -37.78 -10.49 -3.09
C SER A 493 -38.84 -10.16 -4.14
N ILE A 494 -39.97 -9.60 -3.70
CA ILE A 494 -41.01 -9.01 -4.55
C ILE A 494 -41.14 -7.55 -4.17
N GLN A 495 -40.97 -6.64 -5.12
CA GLN A 495 -41.09 -5.21 -4.91
C GLN A 495 -42.06 -4.61 -5.94
N PRO A 496 -43.38 -4.59 -5.65
CA PRO A 496 -44.39 -4.05 -6.56
C PRO A 496 -44.13 -2.59 -6.96
N TYR A 497 -43.65 -1.77 -6.02
CA TYR A 497 -43.36 -0.36 -6.25
C TYR A 497 -42.17 -0.12 -7.20
N ASN A 498 -41.16 -0.99 -7.12
CA ASN A 498 -39.98 -0.94 -7.99
C ASN A 498 -40.15 -1.83 -9.23
N ASN A 499 -41.34 -2.41 -9.41
CA ASN A 499 -41.73 -3.26 -10.52
C ASN A 499 -40.73 -4.41 -10.77
N PHE A 500 -40.35 -5.16 -9.73
CA PHE A 500 -39.51 -6.35 -9.92
C PHE A 500 -39.83 -7.50 -8.95
N GLU A 501 -39.44 -8.70 -9.35
CA GLU A 501 -39.37 -9.90 -8.51
C GLU A 501 -38.06 -10.66 -8.76
N ILE A 502 -37.63 -11.52 -7.83
CA ILE A 502 -36.53 -12.48 -8.06
C ILE A 502 -36.43 -13.47 -6.90
N LYS A 503 -36.20 -14.75 -7.21
CA LYS A 503 -35.61 -15.75 -6.32
C LYS A 503 -34.14 -15.92 -6.67
N TRP A 504 -33.31 -15.90 -5.64
CA TRP A 504 -31.90 -16.29 -5.73
C TRP A 504 -31.76 -17.74 -5.31
N MET A 505 -31.54 -18.61 -6.29
CA MET A 505 -31.37 -20.04 -6.06
C MET A 505 -29.88 -20.40 -5.99
N VAL A 506 -29.51 -21.31 -5.10
CA VAL A 506 -28.17 -21.91 -5.04
C VAL A 506 -28.27 -23.40 -5.40
N LYS A 507 -27.21 -23.98 -5.98
CA LYS A 507 -27.14 -25.41 -6.25
C LYS A 507 -25.73 -25.93 -6.05
N SER A 508 -25.56 -27.25 -5.96
CA SER A 508 -24.22 -27.86 -5.97
C SER A 508 -23.64 -27.89 -7.38
N TYR A 509 -22.31 -27.89 -7.48
CA TYR A 509 -21.56 -27.91 -8.74
C TYR A 509 -20.55 -29.06 -8.75
N ALA A 510 -20.23 -29.58 -9.93
CA ALA A 510 -19.13 -30.52 -10.09
C ALA A 510 -17.79 -29.86 -9.74
N ILE A 511 -16.81 -30.64 -9.28
CA ILE A 511 -15.49 -30.16 -8.85
C ILE A 511 -14.73 -29.34 -9.90
N ASP A 512 -14.97 -29.65 -11.17
CA ASP A 512 -14.39 -29.06 -12.37
C ASP A 512 -15.32 -28.06 -13.09
N ASP A 513 -16.47 -27.71 -12.49
CA ASP A 513 -17.38 -26.74 -13.08
C ASP A 513 -16.71 -25.36 -13.19
N PRO A 514 -16.63 -24.76 -14.38
CA PRO A 514 -15.94 -23.49 -14.59
C PRO A 514 -16.56 -22.33 -13.79
N GLN A 515 -17.83 -22.43 -13.39
CA GLN A 515 -18.49 -21.40 -12.57
C GLN A 515 -17.93 -21.29 -11.16
N LEU A 516 -17.20 -22.32 -10.67
CA LEU A 516 -16.56 -22.29 -9.35
C LEU A 516 -15.27 -21.45 -9.32
N GLY A 517 -14.75 -21.02 -10.48
CA GLY A 517 -13.52 -20.24 -10.57
C GLY A 517 -12.25 -21.04 -10.28
N SER A 518 -11.13 -20.32 -10.15
CA SER A 518 -9.82 -20.91 -9.88
C SER A 518 -9.68 -21.43 -8.45
N GLU A 519 -8.70 -22.30 -8.25
CA GLU A 519 -8.28 -22.72 -6.91
C GLU A 519 -7.62 -21.56 -6.14
N TYR A 520 -7.69 -21.60 -4.81
CA TYR A 520 -6.98 -20.66 -3.96
C TYR A 520 -5.58 -21.15 -3.64
N ASP A 521 -4.59 -20.29 -3.84
CA ASP A 521 -3.23 -20.53 -3.36
C ASP A 521 -3.17 -20.52 -1.82
N ASP A 522 -2.34 -21.41 -1.26
CA ASP A 522 -2.03 -21.42 0.16
C ASP A 522 -1.19 -20.19 0.52
N THR A 523 -1.72 -19.32 1.37
CA THR A 523 -1.02 -18.10 1.79
C THR A 523 -0.77 -18.10 3.29
N VAL A 524 0.49 -17.91 3.68
CA VAL A 524 0.90 -17.83 5.10
C VAL A 524 0.67 -16.42 5.69
N LEU A 525 0.66 -15.40 4.83
CA LEU A 525 0.47 -14.00 5.23
C LEU A 525 -1.02 -13.67 5.35
N PRO A 526 -1.45 -12.97 6.42
CA PRO A 526 -2.81 -12.47 6.51
C PRO A 526 -3.15 -11.54 5.35
N TYR A 527 -4.36 -11.67 4.79
CA TYR A 527 -4.88 -10.85 3.67
C TYR A 527 -4.07 -10.92 2.36
N ALA A 528 -3.19 -11.92 2.19
CA ALA A 528 -2.35 -12.08 1.00
C ALA A 528 -3.14 -12.10 -0.33
N HIS A 529 -4.36 -12.65 -0.33
CA HIS A 529 -5.24 -12.67 -1.50
C HIS A 529 -5.74 -11.27 -1.88
N ASP A 530 -5.89 -10.37 -0.90
CA ASP A 530 -6.26 -8.97 -1.15
C ASP A 530 -5.04 -8.17 -1.70
N TYR A 531 -3.82 -8.65 -1.48
CA TYR A 531 -2.57 -8.02 -1.96
C TYR A 531 -2.02 -8.62 -3.27
N ALA A 532 -2.58 -9.72 -3.77
CA ALA A 532 -1.99 -10.51 -4.86
C ALA A 532 -1.83 -9.68 -6.15
N GLU A 533 -2.83 -8.84 -6.46
CA GLU A 533 -2.79 -7.95 -7.62
C GLU A 533 -1.70 -6.87 -7.46
N THR A 534 -1.64 -6.20 -6.32
CA THR A 534 -0.63 -5.17 -6.01
C THR A 534 0.80 -5.73 -6.00
N ILE A 535 0.99 -6.95 -5.47
CA ILE A 535 2.28 -7.64 -5.47
C ILE A 535 2.70 -8.03 -6.89
N ASN A 536 1.76 -8.51 -7.71
CA ASN A 536 2.06 -8.85 -9.11
C ASN A 536 2.36 -7.60 -9.95
N LEU A 537 1.63 -6.50 -9.73
CA LEU A 537 1.92 -5.21 -10.34
C LEU A 537 3.29 -4.67 -9.90
N ALA A 538 3.65 -4.81 -8.62
CA ALA A 538 4.95 -4.39 -8.10
C ALA A 538 6.11 -5.25 -8.62
N LYS A 539 5.92 -6.57 -8.76
CA LYS A 539 6.92 -7.49 -9.33
C LYS A 539 7.19 -7.21 -10.81
N ASN A 540 6.18 -6.74 -11.55
CA ASN A 540 6.26 -6.44 -12.98
C ASN A 540 6.51 -4.95 -13.27
N ALA A 541 6.69 -4.12 -12.24
CA ALA A 541 6.93 -2.69 -12.43
C ALA A 541 8.39 -2.44 -12.84
N TYR A 542 8.58 -1.76 -13.97
CA TYR A 542 9.89 -1.29 -14.40
C TYR A 542 10.40 -0.18 -13.47
N PRO A 543 11.71 -0.16 -13.13
CA PRO A 543 12.29 0.89 -12.30
C PRO A 543 12.16 2.26 -12.99
N LYS A 544 11.46 3.20 -12.33
CA LYS A 544 11.29 4.58 -12.84
C LYS A 544 12.59 5.37 -12.91
N THR A 545 13.64 4.97 -12.18
CA THR A 545 14.98 5.55 -12.24
C THR A 545 16.06 4.52 -11.89
N GLY A 546 17.16 4.48 -12.66
CA GLY A 546 18.41 3.80 -12.26
C GLY A 546 18.46 2.26 -12.39
N GLY A 547 17.86 1.66 -13.42
CA GLY A 547 17.89 0.20 -13.66
C GLY A 547 18.64 -0.20 -14.93
N LYS A 548 19.27 -1.38 -14.91
CA LYS A 548 19.74 -2.09 -16.12
C LYS A 548 18.64 -3.07 -16.54
N ILE A 549 18.14 -2.95 -17.77
CA ILE A 549 17.20 -3.93 -18.35
C ILE A 549 18.03 -4.95 -19.12
N GLU A 550 17.96 -6.22 -18.74
CA GLU A 550 18.58 -7.34 -19.45
C GLU A 550 17.48 -8.17 -20.13
N GLY A 551 17.46 -8.22 -21.47
CA GLY A 551 16.49 -9.00 -22.24
C GLY A 551 15.83 -8.24 -23.40
N LYS A 552 14.86 -8.89 -24.06
CA LYS A 552 14.05 -8.30 -25.15
C LYS A 552 12.97 -7.40 -24.55
N VAL A 553 12.88 -6.15 -25.03
CA VAL A 553 11.82 -5.21 -24.68
C VAL A 553 10.90 -5.04 -25.88
N ASP A 554 9.63 -5.42 -25.74
CA ASP A 554 8.58 -5.17 -26.72
C ASP A 554 7.74 -3.98 -26.24
N VAL A 555 7.66 -2.91 -27.03
CA VAL A 555 6.83 -1.73 -26.76
C VAL A 555 5.73 -1.61 -27.81
N THR A 556 4.54 -1.16 -27.40
CA THR A 556 3.37 -0.99 -28.27
C THR A 556 3.22 0.45 -28.80
N SER A 557 4.11 1.35 -28.40
CA SER A 557 4.13 2.77 -28.77
C SER A 557 5.56 3.24 -29.03
N ASP A 558 5.70 4.48 -29.51
CA ASP A 558 7.00 5.10 -29.78
C ASP A 558 7.90 5.15 -28.53
N ILE A 559 9.21 5.01 -28.74
CA ILE A 559 10.24 5.18 -27.71
C ILE A 559 10.84 6.58 -27.86
N GLU A 560 10.59 7.45 -26.89
CA GLU A 560 11.29 8.73 -26.76
C GLU A 560 12.49 8.57 -25.81
N ALA A 561 13.70 8.77 -26.32
CA ALA A 561 14.93 8.72 -25.52
C ALA A 561 15.56 10.13 -25.43
N THR A 562 15.57 10.70 -24.22
CA THR A 562 16.24 11.97 -23.93
C THR A 562 17.59 11.71 -23.27
N GLY A 563 18.69 11.73 -24.04
CA GLY A 563 20.05 11.49 -23.51
C GLY A 563 21.00 10.84 -24.51
N TRP A 564 22.14 10.32 -24.01
CA TRP A 564 23.10 9.59 -24.84
C TRP A 564 22.59 8.19 -25.17
N ILE A 565 22.35 7.92 -26.46
CA ILE A 565 22.10 6.57 -26.98
C ILE A 565 23.46 6.02 -27.41
N GLY A 566 24.10 5.23 -26.55
CA GLY A 566 25.39 4.61 -26.82
C GLY A 566 25.27 3.22 -27.43
N GLY A 567 25.68 3.06 -28.69
CA GLY A 567 25.81 1.77 -29.36
C GLY A 567 26.63 1.89 -30.65
N LYS A 568 27.37 0.83 -31.02
CA LYS A 568 28.18 0.82 -32.27
C LYS A 568 27.34 0.68 -33.54
N GLU A 569 26.12 0.14 -33.43
CA GLU A 569 25.29 -0.23 -34.57
C GLU A 569 23.80 -0.13 -34.21
N LEU A 570 22.97 0.28 -35.16
CA LEU A 570 21.51 0.18 -35.08
C LEU A 570 21.04 -0.93 -36.04
N TRP A 571 20.22 -1.85 -35.55
CA TRP A 571 19.72 -2.99 -36.32
C TRP A 571 18.19 -2.94 -36.38
N GLU A 572 17.65 -3.12 -37.58
CA GLU A 572 16.21 -3.23 -37.84
C GLU A 572 15.86 -4.68 -38.16
N ARG A 573 14.73 -5.16 -37.64
CA ARG A 573 14.23 -6.50 -37.97
C ARG A 573 13.20 -6.40 -39.10
N ARG A 574 13.47 -7.08 -40.22
CA ARG A 574 12.53 -7.19 -41.34
C ARG A 574 11.34 -8.07 -40.97
N THR A 575 10.26 -7.91 -41.73
CA THR A 575 9.02 -8.70 -41.61
C THR A 575 9.23 -10.20 -41.84
N ASP A 576 10.30 -10.60 -42.54
CA ASP A 576 10.72 -12.00 -42.72
C ASP A 576 11.50 -12.57 -41.50
N GLY A 577 11.69 -11.75 -40.45
CA GLY A 577 12.37 -12.12 -39.23
C GLY A 577 13.89 -11.94 -39.26
N SER A 578 14.48 -11.56 -40.40
CA SER A 578 15.92 -11.28 -40.54
C SER A 578 16.31 -9.92 -39.97
N TRP A 579 17.55 -9.78 -39.49
CA TRP A 579 18.09 -8.51 -39.01
C TRP A 579 18.93 -7.85 -40.09
N VAL A 580 18.72 -6.54 -40.27
CA VAL A 580 19.52 -5.72 -41.18
C VAL A 580 20.06 -4.50 -40.46
N ARG A 581 21.27 -4.08 -40.85
CA ARG A 581 21.91 -2.89 -40.28
C ARG A 581 21.25 -1.64 -40.86
N ALA A 582 20.73 -0.77 -40.00
CA ALA A 582 19.93 0.39 -40.40
C ALA A 582 20.78 1.64 -40.68
N ALA A 583 21.86 1.88 -39.92
CA ALA A 583 22.80 2.99 -40.14
C ALA A 583 24.14 2.74 -39.43
N THR A 584 25.21 3.36 -39.94
CA THR A 584 26.50 3.51 -39.25
C THR A 584 26.66 4.94 -38.70
N LEU A 585 27.63 5.18 -37.81
CA LEU A 585 27.95 6.53 -37.31
C LEU A 585 28.36 7.48 -38.45
N ASP A 586 29.02 6.96 -39.49
CA ASP A 586 29.47 7.73 -40.65
C ASP A 586 28.28 8.20 -41.52
N ASP A 587 27.24 7.37 -41.65
CA ASP A 587 26.00 7.73 -42.36
C ASP A 587 25.25 8.90 -41.68
N ILE A 588 25.43 9.03 -40.36
CA ILE A 588 24.75 10.03 -39.52
C ILE A 588 25.57 11.33 -39.46
N THR A 589 26.87 11.30 -39.75
CA THR A 589 27.80 12.42 -39.47
C THR A 589 28.54 13.00 -40.68
N ALA A 590 28.49 12.37 -41.87
CA ALA A 590 29.17 12.90 -43.06
C ALA A 590 28.47 14.12 -43.68
N ASN A 591 29.23 15.18 -43.97
CA ASN A 591 28.73 16.38 -44.64
C ASN A 591 28.62 16.14 -46.15
N LYS A 592 27.41 16.24 -46.73
CA LYS A 592 27.20 15.98 -48.16
C LYS A 592 27.92 17.03 -49.03
N SER A 593 28.64 16.56 -50.06
CA SER A 593 29.23 17.42 -51.09
C SER A 593 28.15 18.09 -51.95
N THR A 594 28.39 19.32 -52.40
CA THR A 594 27.44 20.14 -53.17
C THR A 594 28.03 20.53 -54.52
N ALA A 595 27.19 20.79 -55.53
CA ALA A 595 27.65 21.16 -56.87
C ALA A 595 26.62 21.93 -57.69
N GLN A 596 27.11 22.79 -58.58
CA GLN A 596 26.37 23.43 -59.66
C GLN A 596 26.86 22.86 -61.00
N LYS A 597 26.04 22.02 -61.64
CA LYS A 597 26.39 21.24 -62.84
C LYS A 597 26.10 21.98 -64.14
N GLU A 598 26.53 23.23 -64.21
CA GLU A 598 26.39 24.09 -65.39
C GLU A 598 27.67 24.09 -66.25
N PRO A 599 27.62 24.55 -67.52
CA PRO A 599 28.81 24.67 -68.38
C PRO A 599 29.94 25.51 -67.74
N ASN A 600 29.58 26.52 -66.97
CA ASN A 600 30.46 27.21 -66.02
C ASN A 600 29.96 26.88 -64.61
N GLY A 601 30.57 25.90 -63.96
CA GLY A 601 30.04 25.24 -62.77
C GLY A 601 31.09 25.00 -61.70
N TRP A 602 30.67 24.38 -60.60
CA TRP A 602 31.54 24.05 -59.48
C TRP A 602 31.07 22.81 -58.70
N TRP A 603 32.00 22.18 -57.98
CA TRP A 603 31.76 21.14 -56.99
C TRP A 603 32.53 21.48 -55.71
N LYS A 604 31.91 21.33 -54.54
CA LYS A 604 32.50 21.55 -53.22
C LYS A 604 32.38 20.29 -52.37
N CYS A 605 33.52 19.82 -51.87
CA CYS A 605 33.58 18.74 -50.89
C CYS A 605 32.95 19.19 -49.57
N GLY A 606 31.96 18.43 -49.08
CA GLY A 606 31.32 18.70 -47.79
C GLY A 606 32.24 18.44 -46.60
N ASP A 607 33.21 17.54 -46.75
CA ASP A 607 34.13 17.14 -45.68
C ASP A 607 35.37 18.05 -45.61
N THR A 608 36.01 18.35 -46.74
CA THR A 608 37.29 19.09 -46.77
C THR A 608 37.14 20.57 -47.11
N GLY A 609 35.98 20.98 -47.61
CA GLY A 609 35.76 22.33 -48.12
C GLY A 609 36.41 22.63 -49.48
N MET A 610 37.15 21.68 -50.07
CA MET A 610 37.78 21.83 -51.39
C MET A 610 36.75 22.10 -52.48
N ILE A 611 36.99 23.13 -53.29
CA ILE A 611 36.16 23.56 -54.40
C ILE A 611 36.91 23.37 -55.71
N ILE A 612 36.26 22.73 -56.67
CA ILE A 612 36.70 22.60 -58.07
C ILE A 612 35.69 23.35 -58.92
N GLN A 613 36.15 24.32 -59.72
CA GLN A 613 35.32 25.12 -60.62
C GLN A 613 35.80 24.94 -62.06
N TRP A 614 34.90 25.02 -63.03
CA TRP A 614 35.24 24.90 -64.45
C TRP A 614 34.43 25.87 -65.29
N GLY A 615 34.91 26.14 -66.51
CA GLY A 615 34.16 26.92 -67.48
C GLY A 615 34.84 27.08 -68.84
N VAL A 616 34.20 27.85 -69.72
CA VAL A 616 34.69 28.19 -71.06
C VAL A 616 34.50 29.68 -71.33
N VAL A 617 35.56 30.36 -71.76
CA VAL A 617 35.52 31.76 -72.18
C VAL A 617 35.54 31.85 -73.70
N HIS A 618 34.52 32.50 -74.26
CA HIS A 618 34.42 32.81 -75.68
C HIS A 618 34.84 34.26 -75.91
N GLY A 619 35.44 34.57 -77.06
CA GLY A 619 35.84 35.94 -77.38
C GLY A 619 36.76 36.05 -78.58
N ARG A 620 37.27 37.27 -78.78
CA ARG A 620 38.34 37.55 -79.74
C ARG A 620 39.69 37.36 -79.08
N SER A 621 40.72 37.17 -79.90
CA SER A 621 42.11 37.02 -79.45
C SER A 621 42.51 38.17 -78.54
N GLY A 622 43.09 37.85 -77.39
CA GLY A 622 43.43 38.79 -76.34
C GLY A 622 43.25 38.22 -74.94
N THR A 623 43.58 39.02 -73.94
CA THR A 623 43.47 38.65 -72.53
C THR A 623 42.27 39.34 -71.88
N THR A 624 41.40 38.57 -71.22
CA THR A 624 40.22 39.08 -70.51
C THR A 624 40.14 38.51 -69.10
N ASN A 625 39.56 39.29 -68.18
CA ASN A 625 39.21 38.79 -66.86
C ASN A 625 37.78 38.21 -66.90
N VAL A 626 37.54 37.12 -66.19
CA VAL A 626 36.23 36.48 -66.02
C VAL A 626 36.02 36.10 -64.56
N SER A 627 34.79 36.22 -64.08
CA SER A 627 34.44 35.84 -62.72
C SER A 627 34.28 34.32 -62.60
N LEU A 628 34.77 33.78 -61.48
CA LEU A 628 34.48 32.40 -61.08
C LEU A 628 32.99 32.27 -60.69
N PRO A 629 32.36 31.10 -60.93
CA PRO A 629 30.98 30.82 -60.50
C PRO A 629 30.72 31.14 -59.02
N ILE A 630 31.66 30.80 -58.14
CA ILE A 630 31.69 31.22 -56.73
C ILE A 630 33.10 31.67 -56.34
N PRO A 631 33.26 32.62 -55.41
CA PRO A 631 34.59 32.94 -54.88
C PRO A 631 35.12 31.77 -54.04
N PHE A 632 36.42 31.49 -54.13
CA PHE A 632 37.10 30.62 -53.16
C PHE A 632 37.10 31.31 -51.79
N PRO A 633 36.49 30.72 -50.74
CA PRO A 633 36.37 31.34 -49.42
C PRO A 633 37.71 31.77 -48.81
N THR A 634 38.77 31.01 -49.05
CA THR A 634 40.09 31.23 -48.46
C THR A 634 41.15 31.51 -49.52
N THR A 635 41.36 30.59 -50.46
CA THR A 635 42.42 30.72 -51.46
C THR A 635 42.13 29.93 -52.73
N GLY A 636 42.38 30.56 -53.89
CA GLY A 636 42.52 29.84 -55.15
C GLY A 636 43.93 29.25 -55.27
N ALA A 637 44.04 27.93 -55.28
CA ALA A 637 45.32 27.22 -55.27
C ALA A 637 45.92 27.03 -56.67
N MET A 638 45.07 26.79 -57.68
CA MET A 638 45.51 26.47 -59.04
C MET A 638 44.44 26.85 -60.07
N ALA A 639 44.88 27.28 -61.25
CA ALA A 639 44.03 27.30 -62.44
C ALA A 639 44.80 26.81 -63.66
N VAL A 640 44.12 26.06 -64.53
CA VAL A 640 44.66 25.51 -65.77
C VAL A 640 43.69 25.84 -66.90
N GLY A 641 44.25 26.29 -68.03
CA GLY A 641 43.50 26.60 -69.25
C GLY A 641 43.98 25.77 -70.43
N THR A 642 43.07 25.45 -71.34
CA THR A 642 43.38 24.81 -72.61
C THR A 642 42.42 25.28 -73.69
N VAL A 643 42.78 25.08 -74.96
CA VAL A 643 41.88 25.35 -76.09
C VAL A 643 40.67 24.43 -75.98
N TYR A 644 39.46 24.99 -76.08
CA TYR A 644 38.20 24.24 -75.91
C TYR A 644 37.86 23.30 -77.08
N LYS A 645 38.53 23.47 -78.23
CA LYS A 645 38.29 22.71 -79.45
C LYS A 645 39.57 22.07 -79.96
N ALA A 646 39.44 20.96 -80.68
CA ALA A 646 40.55 20.34 -81.37
C ALA A 646 41.09 21.27 -82.47
N ILE A 647 42.42 21.34 -82.56
CA ILE A 647 43.19 22.10 -83.58
C ILE A 647 43.89 21.13 -84.54
N HIS A 648 44.33 21.60 -85.71
CA HIS A 648 44.94 20.72 -86.71
C HIS A 648 46.36 20.31 -86.31
N TYR A 649 46.80 19.16 -86.82
CA TYR A 649 48.17 18.66 -86.60
C TYR A 649 49.19 19.67 -87.16
N GLY A 650 50.03 20.22 -86.29
CA GLY A 650 51.04 21.24 -86.63
C GLY A 650 50.70 22.67 -86.20
N ASP A 651 49.50 22.93 -85.65
CA ASP A 651 49.12 24.24 -85.10
C ASP A 651 49.68 24.43 -83.66
N ASP A 652 51.00 24.38 -83.47
CA ASP A 652 51.63 24.58 -82.14
C ASP A 652 51.63 26.04 -81.65
N ASP A 653 51.22 26.97 -82.52
CA ASP A 653 51.12 28.40 -82.24
C ASP A 653 49.87 28.81 -81.43
N VAL A 654 48.92 27.91 -81.16
CA VAL A 654 47.70 28.25 -80.39
C VAL A 654 47.92 27.99 -78.90
N SER A 655 48.20 29.04 -78.14
CA SER A 655 48.45 28.94 -76.69
C SER A 655 47.32 29.57 -75.87
N SER A 656 46.60 28.76 -75.10
CA SER A 656 45.66 29.25 -74.08
C SER A 656 46.34 29.25 -72.71
N SER A 657 46.22 30.36 -71.98
CA SER A 657 46.71 30.46 -70.59
C SER A 657 45.64 31.01 -69.66
N VAL A 658 45.65 30.53 -68.43
CA VAL A 658 44.73 30.95 -67.37
C VAL A 658 45.52 31.14 -66.09
N MET A 659 45.24 32.21 -65.36
CA MET A 659 45.75 32.43 -64.01
C MET A 659 44.64 32.96 -63.10
N LEU A 660 44.72 32.63 -61.81
CA LEU A 660 43.92 33.28 -60.78
C LEU A 660 44.47 34.69 -60.53
N VAL A 661 43.60 35.69 -60.60
CA VAL A 661 43.94 37.08 -60.23
C VAL A 661 43.68 37.29 -58.75
N ASP A 662 42.55 36.76 -58.29
CA ASP A 662 42.11 36.75 -56.90
C ASP A 662 41.16 35.56 -56.68
N ASN A 663 40.57 35.46 -55.48
CA ASN A 663 39.66 34.36 -55.12
C ASN A 663 38.36 34.31 -55.94
N SER A 664 38.03 35.35 -56.71
CA SER A 664 36.79 35.47 -57.48
C SER A 664 37.00 35.67 -58.99
N THR A 665 38.24 35.88 -59.44
CA THR A 665 38.53 36.31 -60.81
C THR A 665 39.65 35.48 -61.45
N LEU A 666 39.39 34.98 -62.65
CA LEU A 666 40.39 34.40 -63.55
C LEU A 666 40.77 35.41 -64.63
N ARG A 667 42.04 35.41 -65.02
CA ARG A 667 42.52 36.04 -66.24
C ARG A 667 42.79 34.96 -67.27
N VAL A 668 42.15 35.09 -68.42
CA VAL A 668 42.14 34.10 -69.49
C VAL A 668 42.67 34.73 -70.77
N THR A 669 43.66 34.09 -71.37
CA THR A 669 44.13 34.44 -72.71
C THR A 669 43.41 33.57 -73.73
N ILE A 670 42.82 34.23 -74.72
CA ILE A 670 42.17 33.64 -75.88
C ILE A 670 43.10 33.88 -77.06
N ASP A 671 43.41 32.82 -77.79
CA ASP A 671 44.30 32.87 -78.96
C ASP A 671 43.56 32.41 -80.21
N TYR A 672 43.90 32.98 -81.37
CA TYR A 672 43.27 32.72 -82.68
C TYR A 672 41.72 32.77 -82.70
N ASN A 673 41.11 33.54 -81.79
CA ASN A 673 39.66 33.60 -81.57
C ASN A 673 39.03 32.22 -81.23
N LEU A 674 39.82 31.27 -80.72
CA LEU A 674 39.36 29.97 -80.25
C LEU A 674 39.03 30.02 -78.75
N PRO A 675 37.86 29.53 -78.31
CA PRO A 675 37.50 29.60 -76.89
C PRO A 675 38.48 28.85 -75.99
N THR A 676 38.72 29.37 -74.78
CA THR A 676 39.58 28.75 -73.76
C THR A 676 38.71 28.09 -72.69
N ALA A 677 38.86 26.78 -72.51
CA ALA A 677 38.31 26.04 -71.38
C ALA A 677 39.26 26.12 -70.19
N TRP A 678 38.70 26.14 -68.98
CA TRP A 678 39.49 26.27 -67.76
C TRP A 678 38.93 25.43 -66.61
N ILE A 679 39.82 25.08 -65.69
CA ILE A 679 39.51 24.51 -64.39
C ILE A 679 40.30 25.27 -63.32
N ALA A 680 39.67 25.56 -62.20
CA ALA A 680 40.29 26.21 -61.05
C ALA A 680 39.98 25.42 -59.76
N ILE A 681 40.95 25.30 -58.86
CA ILE A 681 40.85 24.55 -57.61
C ILE A 681 41.28 25.46 -56.45
N GLY A 682 40.53 25.40 -55.34
CA GLY A 682 40.77 26.19 -54.13
C GLY A 682 39.88 25.74 -52.98
N TYR A 683 39.81 26.51 -51.90
CA TYR A 683 38.92 26.24 -50.74
C TYR A 683 38.63 27.52 -49.96
#